data_AF-A0A9Q1IX21-F1
#
_entry.id   AF-A0A9Q1IX21-F1
#
_cell.length_a   1.000
_cell.length_b   1.000
_cell.length_c   1.000
_cell.angle_alpha   90.00
_cell.angle_beta   90.00
_cell.angle_gamma   90.00
#
_symmetry.space_group_name_H-M   'P 1'
#
loop_
_entity.id
_entity.type
_entity.pdbx_description
1 polymer ?
#
loop_
_entity_poly.entity_id
_entity_poly.type
_entity_poly.pdbx_seq_one_letter_code
_entity_poly.pdbx_strand_id
1 'polypeptide(L)'
;MISSTLFSRIVWVLSYVWYCFAESYVLDDKVGLGRQFDGIGGLSGGGATSRLLVNYAEPYRSQILDYLFKPNFGASLQILKVEIGGDAQTTDGTEPSHMHYENDENYFRGYEWWLMREAKKRNPNITLIGLPWAFPGWVGHGKNWPYDFPDITVYYVVSWIIGAKQYHDLDIDYIGIWNERKFDSTYIKVLRDALDKVGLTSIGIIAADGDWSISSAMAVDPYLNDAIEVIGIIITYTYLYQLSFFFFPAINGKLLRYTLDKSGLERVKIIASDNLWQPISLFILLDPELRNAVEVIGAHYPGTHTVVDALKTEKKLWSSEDYSTYNNDVGGGCWARILNQNYVNGRMTATISWNLIASYYEQLSFGRNGLMTAEEPWSGNYVVESPIWITAHTTQFSQPGWTYLQTVGHLSQGGSYVALTDGKGNLTVIIETMTHDHSICIRPPLPHFNVSSQNTTFQLKGSFRSLSVLQVWQSKFDFKTKNPTFFKQLSPLKISDGTFTLNLETDEVYTLTTITTGKKGSHPVPPASTPFPKTYKDDFNVRNPHFTEAPDFADQTGVFEYYINLTDSGPHVFTLRQVVTQRPVTWASDADQTISIIGDHSWRNLTVTCDVYIEMGKTGGLFIAARVDKGGESVRNAKGVFYWVYADGTYKVTNDIGGQTVLADGLSGTRAGVWHTLTLTIKGQYASGMLDGYPLWKNAVVLGPQNGWAAIGTQTFELAQFDNFVIEAE
;
A
#
# COMPACT_ATOMS: atom_id res chain seq x y z
N MET A 1 -72.38 -57.08 -40.34
CA MET A 1 -73.19 -56.43 -39.29
C MET A 1 -72.26 -55.63 -38.38
N ILE A 2 -72.79 -54.58 -37.77
CA ILE A 2 -72.30 -53.73 -36.67
C ILE A 2 -71.09 -54.23 -35.84
N SER A 3 -70.05 -53.38 -35.73
CA SER A 3 -69.05 -53.24 -34.62
C SER A 3 -68.10 -54.43 -34.28
N SER A 4 -67.00 -54.27 -33.53
CA SER A 4 -66.48 -53.09 -32.79
C SER A 4 -64.95 -53.02 -32.68
N THR A 5 -64.43 -51.82 -32.33
CA THR A 5 -63.16 -51.52 -31.62
C THR A 5 -61.82 -52.01 -32.20
N LEU A 6 -60.95 -51.05 -32.56
CA LEU A 6 -59.53 -51.23 -32.86
C LEU A 6 -58.67 -50.65 -31.72
N PHE A 7 -57.63 -51.36 -31.27
CA PHE A 7 -56.69 -50.86 -30.26
C PHE A 7 -55.25 -51.25 -30.64
N SER A 8 -54.41 -50.27 -30.98
CA SER A 8 -52.95 -50.41 -30.99
C SER A 8 -52.29 -49.05 -30.82
N ARG A 9 -51.02 -49.04 -30.38
CA ARG A 9 -50.33 -47.86 -29.83
C ARG A 9 -49.58 -47.09 -30.91
N ILE A 10 -49.73 -45.76 -30.92
CA ILE A 10 -48.74 -44.86 -31.53
C ILE A 10 -47.71 -44.50 -30.46
N VAL A 11 -46.43 -44.79 -30.74
CA VAL A 11 -45.30 -44.31 -29.94
C VAL A 11 -44.73 -43.08 -30.62
N TRP A 12 -44.94 -41.90 -30.03
CA TRP A 12 -44.27 -40.67 -30.48
C TRP A 12 -42.85 -40.62 -29.91
N VAL A 13 -41.86 -40.71 -30.78
CA VAL A 13 -40.46 -40.43 -30.42
C VAL A 13 -40.27 -38.91 -30.42
N LEU A 14 -40.27 -38.31 -29.23
CA LEU A 14 -39.87 -36.92 -29.06
C LEU A 14 -38.34 -36.81 -29.17
N SER A 15 -37.87 -36.40 -30.34
CA SER A 15 -36.49 -35.99 -30.55
C SER A 15 -36.23 -34.68 -29.80
N TYR A 16 -35.59 -34.78 -28.63
CA TYR A 16 -35.04 -33.63 -27.92
C TYR A 16 -33.90 -33.02 -28.73
N VAL A 17 -34.23 -32.10 -29.63
CA VAL A 17 -33.25 -31.19 -30.23
C VAL A 17 -32.77 -30.26 -29.13
N TRP A 18 -31.59 -30.55 -28.59
CA TRP A 18 -30.84 -29.59 -27.78
C TRP A 18 -30.47 -28.40 -28.68
N TYR A 19 -31.32 -27.36 -28.65
CA TYR A 19 -30.92 -26.04 -29.12
C TYR A 19 -29.84 -25.53 -28.18
N CYS A 20 -28.59 -25.66 -28.61
CA CYS A 20 -27.46 -25.00 -27.98
C CYS A 20 -27.56 -23.50 -28.31
N PHE A 21 -28.39 -22.79 -27.55
CA PHE A 21 -28.48 -21.34 -27.62
C PHE A 21 -27.14 -20.74 -27.16
N ALA A 22 -26.36 -20.22 -28.11
CA ALA A 22 -25.18 -19.44 -27.78
C ALA A 22 -25.61 -18.21 -26.96
N GLU A 23 -25.07 -18.08 -25.75
CA GLU A 23 -25.58 -17.12 -24.78
C GLU A 23 -25.16 -15.68 -25.17
N SER A 24 -26.10 -14.75 -25.03
CA SER A 24 -26.10 -13.49 -25.77
C SER A 24 -26.11 -12.27 -24.84
N TYR A 25 -24.93 -11.72 -24.61
CA TYR A 25 -24.69 -10.57 -23.75
C TYR A 25 -24.85 -9.27 -24.55
N VAL A 26 -25.78 -8.41 -24.13
CA VAL A 26 -26.07 -7.15 -24.83
C VAL A 26 -25.18 -6.05 -24.30
N LEU A 27 -24.58 -5.25 -25.18
CA LEU A 27 -23.86 -4.02 -24.83
C LEU A 27 -24.59 -2.82 -25.46
N ASP A 28 -25.20 -1.97 -24.63
CA ASP A 28 -26.08 -0.88 -25.07
C ASP A 28 -25.91 0.36 -24.18
N ASP A 29 -25.84 1.55 -24.80
CA ASP A 29 -25.81 2.85 -24.12
C ASP A 29 -27.21 3.51 -24.05
N LYS A 30 -28.20 3.03 -24.81
CA LYS A 30 -29.57 3.59 -24.83
C LYS A 30 -30.39 3.32 -23.56
N VAL A 31 -29.95 2.38 -22.72
CA VAL A 31 -30.50 2.19 -21.36
C VAL A 31 -29.95 3.23 -20.37
N GLY A 32 -29.00 4.06 -20.80
CA GLY A 32 -28.21 4.95 -19.96
C GLY A 32 -26.85 4.35 -19.63
N LEU A 33 -25.97 5.19 -19.07
CA LEU A 33 -24.64 4.78 -18.63
C LEU A 33 -24.65 4.40 -17.15
N GLY A 34 -23.60 3.70 -16.72
CA GLY A 34 -23.32 3.35 -15.33
C GLY A 34 -22.61 4.49 -14.58
N ARG A 35 -21.72 4.14 -13.65
CA ARG A 35 -20.88 5.14 -12.98
C ARG A 35 -19.68 5.55 -13.84
N GLN A 36 -19.17 6.75 -13.57
CA GLN A 36 -17.87 7.20 -14.06
C GLN A 36 -16.76 6.32 -13.47
N PHE A 37 -15.79 5.95 -14.28
CA PHE A 37 -14.57 5.25 -13.90
C PHE A 37 -13.51 6.26 -13.46
N ASP A 38 -12.89 6.02 -12.32
CA ASP A 38 -11.97 6.94 -11.67
C ASP A 38 -10.48 6.56 -11.83
N GLY A 39 -10.17 5.28 -12.10
CA GLY A 39 -8.82 4.83 -12.47
C GLY A 39 -8.38 3.51 -11.81
N ILE A 40 -7.28 2.92 -12.29
CA ILE A 40 -6.55 1.84 -11.58
C ILE A 40 -5.21 2.39 -11.05
N GLY A 41 -4.86 2.01 -9.82
CA GLY A 41 -3.67 2.51 -9.12
C GLY A 41 -2.78 1.46 -8.46
N GLY A 42 -1.61 1.95 -8.03
CA GLY A 42 -0.70 1.27 -7.09
C GLY A 42 -0.35 2.19 -5.93
N LEU A 43 0.01 1.59 -4.81
CA LEU A 43 0.30 2.25 -3.53
C LEU A 43 1.78 2.07 -3.18
N SER A 44 2.50 3.19 -2.99
CA SER A 44 3.88 3.21 -2.50
C SER A 44 3.92 3.64 -1.04
N GLY A 45 4.80 3.02 -0.25
CA GLY A 45 4.78 3.10 1.20
C GLY A 45 3.74 2.16 1.83
N GLY A 46 3.31 2.49 3.05
CA GLY A 46 2.54 1.61 3.92
C GLY A 46 3.15 0.23 4.14
N GLY A 47 4.46 0.04 4.33
CA GLY A 47 5.54 1.00 4.65
C GLY A 47 6.85 0.56 4.03
N ALA A 48 7.69 1.49 3.58
CA ALA A 48 8.99 1.22 2.97
C ALA A 48 8.99 0.38 1.68
N THR A 49 7.84 0.22 1.01
CA THR A 49 7.69 -0.71 -0.12
C THR A 49 8.48 -0.33 -1.38
N SER A 50 8.86 0.94 -1.53
CA SER A 50 9.76 1.43 -2.60
C SER A 50 11.25 1.57 -2.19
N ARG A 51 11.63 1.19 -0.96
CA ARG A 51 12.91 1.58 -0.34
C ARG A 51 14.17 1.23 -1.14
N LEU A 52 14.22 0.08 -1.81
CA LEU A 52 15.36 -0.39 -2.60
C LEU A 52 15.35 0.12 -4.06
N LEU A 53 14.22 0.63 -4.57
CA LEU A 53 14.07 1.08 -5.96
C LEU A 53 15.00 2.26 -6.29
N VAL A 54 15.22 3.13 -5.31
CA VAL A 54 15.94 4.40 -5.48
C VAL A 54 17.41 4.20 -5.87
N ASN A 55 18.02 3.10 -5.44
CA ASN A 55 19.45 2.80 -5.64
C ASN A 55 19.74 2.11 -6.98
N TYR A 56 18.71 1.65 -7.71
CA TYR A 56 18.91 0.99 -8.99
C TYR A 56 19.72 1.87 -9.96
N ALA A 57 20.76 1.28 -10.54
CA ALA A 57 21.53 1.92 -11.59
C ALA A 57 20.64 2.22 -12.82
N GLU A 58 20.91 3.32 -13.50
CA GLU A 58 20.34 3.56 -14.84
C GLU A 58 21.02 2.65 -15.87
N PRO A 59 20.29 2.10 -16.85
CA PRO A 59 18.92 2.45 -17.22
C PRO A 59 17.81 1.73 -16.44
N TYR A 60 18.14 0.76 -15.59
CA TYR A 60 17.17 -0.20 -15.03
C TYR A 60 16.08 0.49 -14.20
N ARG A 61 16.45 1.48 -13.37
CA ARG A 61 15.48 2.29 -12.60
C ARG A 61 14.49 3.02 -13.50
N SER A 62 14.95 3.70 -14.55
CA SER A 62 14.06 4.32 -15.54
C SER A 62 13.25 3.30 -16.36
N GLN A 63 13.74 2.07 -16.54
CA GLN A 63 13.01 0.98 -17.22
C GLN A 63 11.87 0.43 -16.35
N ILE A 64 12.09 0.27 -15.05
CA ILE A 64 11.06 -0.09 -14.07
C ILE A 64 9.95 0.97 -14.02
N LEU A 65 10.32 2.25 -13.87
CA LEU A 65 9.37 3.38 -13.88
C LEU A 65 8.60 3.50 -15.20
N ASP A 66 9.20 3.09 -16.33
CA ASP A 66 8.53 2.97 -17.61
C ASP A 66 7.45 1.86 -17.61
N TYR A 67 7.71 0.70 -17.00
CA TYR A 67 6.70 -0.36 -16.86
C TYR A 67 5.53 0.04 -15.95
N LEU A 68 5.77 0.82 -14.90
CA LEU A 68 4.72 1.31 -14.00
C LEU A 68 3.87 2.42 -14.63
N PHE A 69 4.49 3.53 -15.05
CA PHE A 69 3.78 4.79 -15.28
C PHE A 69 3.65 5.24 -16.74
N LYS A 70 4.43 4.68 -17.68
CA LYS A 70 4.46 5.17 -19.06
C LYS A 70 3.19 4.76 -19.83
N PRO A 71 2.38 5.71 -20.35
CA PRO A 71 1.17 5.38 -21.10
C PRO A 71 1.45 4.55 -22.35
N ASN A 72 0.61 3.54 -22.62
CA ASN A 72 0.77 2.59 -23.73
C ASN A 72 2.15 1.87 -23.70
N PHE A 73 2.54 1.36 -22.52
CA PHE A 73 3.77 0.58 -22.37
C PHE A 73 3.58 -0.63 -21.45
N GLY A 74 3.52 -0.42 -20.13
CA GLY A 74 3.27 -1.47 -19.14
C GLY A 74 1.92 -1.26 -18.46
N ALA A 75 1.91 -1.33 -17.13
CA ALA A 75 0.76 -1.10 -16.26
C ALA A 75 0.12 0.28 -16.48
N SER A 76 0.87 1.26 -17.01
CA SER A 76 0.34 2.54 -17.51
C SER A 76 -0.57 3.25 -16.47
N LEU A 77 -0.14 3.24 -15.20
CA LEU A 77 -1.00 3.55 -14.06
C LEU A 77 -1.64 4.95 -14.13
N GLN A 78 -2.89 5.00 -13.66
CA GLN A 78 -3.75 6.18 -13.71
C GLN A 78 -3.84 6.88 -12.35
N ILE A 79 -3.53 6.15 -11.26
CA ILE A 79 -3.51 6.64 -9.88
C ILE A 79 -2.19 6.18 -9.22
N LEU A 80 -1.56 7.04 -8.45
CA LEU A 80 -0.49 6.72 -7.51
C LEU A 80 -0.91 7.18 -6.10
N LYS A 81 -1.03 6.23 -5.17
CA LYS A 81 -1.22 6.49 -3.72
C LYS A 81 0.15 6.39 -3.05
N VAL A 82 0.48 7.34 -2.18
CA VAL A 82 1.75 7.39 -1.44
C VAL A 82 1.50 7.52 0.06
N GLU A 83 2.38 6.97 0.87
CA GLU A 83 2.42 7.26 2.30
C GLU A 83 2.84 8.72 2.54
N ILE A 84 2.25 9.33 3.57
CA ILE A 84 2.80 10.51 4.24
C ILE A 84 3.57 10.00 5.44
N GLY A 85 4.90 9.91 5.29
CA GLY A 85 5.79 9.31 6.28
C GLY A 85 5.61 9.90 7.67
N GLY A 86 5.61 9.03 8.68
CA GLY A 86 5.27 9.37 10.06
C GLY A 86 6.32 8.97 11.10
N ASP A 87 7.56 8.70 10.67
CA ASP A 87 8.71 8.28 11.51
C ASP A 87 8.53 6.93 12.25
N ALA A 88 7.48 6.17 11.90
CA ALA A 88 7.08 4.92 12.55
C ALA A 88 7.06 3.76 11.57
N GLN A 89 7.01 2.53 12.08
CA GLN A 89 6.87 1.30 11.31
C GLN A 89 5.46 1.17 10.72
N THR A 90 5.36 1.03 9.40
CA THR A 90 4.09 1.09 8.66
C THR A 90 3.81 -0.10 7.73
N THR A 91 4.75 -1.05 7.55
CA THR A 91 4.55 -2.52 7.40
C THR A 91 5.89 -3.26 7.23
N ASP A 92 6.76 -2.77 6.32
CA ASP A 92 8.08 -3.36 5.98
C ASP A 92 9.26 -2.45 6.33
N GLY A 93 8.98 -1.32 6.99
CA GLY A 93 9.94 -0.32 7.40
C GLY A 93 9.26 0.96 7.86
N THR A 94 10.05 1.99 8.14
CA THR A 94 9.59 3.33 8.47
C THR A 94 9.74 4.29 7.30
N GLU A 95 8.84 5.26 7.14
CA GLU A 95 9.02 6.35 6.18
C GLU A 95 9.22 7.72 6.88
N PRO A 96 10.21 8.52 6.44
CA PRO A 96 10.58 9.76 7.12
C PRO A 96 9.56 10.87 6.91
N SER A 97 9.17 11.52 8.00
CA SER A 97 8.26 12.65 7.99
C SER A 97 8.91 13.94 7.47
N HIS A 98 8.13 14.79 6.81
CA HIS A 98 8.52 16.17 6.52
C HIS A 98 8.67 17.04 7.78
N MET A 99 8.22 16.57 8.97
CA MET A 99 8.34 17.29 10.26
C MET A 99 8.65 16.34 11.44
N HIS A 100 9.91 15.96 11.66
CA HIS A 100 10.29 15.12 12.81
C HIS A 100 9.98 15.78 14.16
N TYR A 101 10.02 17.12 14.19
CA TYR A 101 9.77 17.96 15.35
C TYR A 101 8.79 19.09 14.98
N GLU A 102 8.12 19.68 15.97
CA GLU A 102 7.13 20.77 15.82
C GLU A 102 7.64 21.99 15.03
N ASN A 103 8.96 22.21 14.98
CA ASN A 103 9.61 23.34 14.30
C ASN A 103 10.62 22.88 13.22
N ASP A 104 10.46 21.65 12.70
CA ASP A 104 11.23 21.09 11.59
C ASP A 104 10.33 20.99 10.35
N GLU A 105 10.81 21.46 9.19
CA GLU A 105 10.13 21.30 7.91
C GLU A 105 11.16 20.97 6.81
N ASN A 106 11.13 19.73 6.30
CA ASN A 106 12.00 19.27 5.22
C ASN A 106 11.24 18.42 4.20
N TYR A 107 10.88 19.05 3.08
CA TYR A 107 10.15 18.42 1.98
C TYR A 107 11.04 17.62 1.02
N PHE A 108 12.28 17.30 1.40
CA PHE A 108 13.22 16.53 0.55
C PHE A 108 13.58 15.15 1.13
N ARG A 109 13.00 14.76 2.28
CA ARG A 109 13.22 13.44 2.90
C ARG A 109 12.57 12.29 2.14
N GLY A 110 13.14 11.09 2.28
CA GLY A 110 12.59 9.88 1.67
C GLY A 110 12.56 9.93 0.14
N TYR A 111 11.60 9.25 -0.47
CA TYR A 111 11.57 9.01 -1.93
C TYR A 111 10.24 9.24 -2.62
N GLU A 112 9.13 9.40 -1.90
CA GLU A 112 7.81 9.61 -2.53
C GLU A 112 7.75 10.92 -3.34
N TRP A 113 8.44 11.98 -2.89
CA TRP A 113 8.64 13.20 -3.68
C TRP A 113 9.34 12.98 -5.01
N TRP A 114 10.25 12.01 -5.10
CA TRP A 114 10.92 11.60 -6.34
C TRP A 114 10.01 10.72 -7.20
N LEU A 115 9.33 9.75 -6.58
CA LEU A 115 8.45 8.80 -7.26
C LEU A 115 7.26 9.51 -7.93
N MET A 116 6.58 10.42 -7.21
CA MET A 116 5.50 11.24 -7.76
C MET A 116 5.96 12.12 -8.93
N ARG A 117 7.17 12.69 -8.87
CA ARG A 117 7.74 13.46 -9.99
C ARG A 117 8.07 12.57 -11.18
N GLU A 118 8.70 11.42 -10.99
CA GLU A 118 8.99 10.47 -12.08
C GLU A 118 7.72 9.83 -12.68
N ALA A 119 6.64 9.74 -11.90
CA ALA A 119 5.30 9.37 -12.38
C ALA A 119 4.66 10.48 -13.23
N LYS A 120 4.49 11.71 -12.70
CA LYS A 120 3.95 12.87 -13.46
C LYS A 120 4.76 13.16 -14.74
N LYS A 121 6.08 12.98 -14.72
CA LYS A 121 6.99 13.10 -15.88
C LYS A 121 6.69 12.08 -17.00
N ARG A 122 6.10 10.93 -16.69
CA ARG A 122 5.70 9.88 -17.64
C ARG A 122 4.21 9.98 -18.02
N ASN A 123 3.36 10.28 -17.04
CA ASN A 123 1.93 10.50 -17.18
C ASN A 123 1.53 11.78 -16.41
N PRO A 124 1.50 12.96 -17.05
CA PRO A 124 1.11 14.20 -16.38
C PRO A 124 -0.31 14.18 -15.80
N ASN A 125 -1.17 13.31 -16.34
CA ASN A 125 -2.57 13.12 -15.94
C ASN A 125 -2.73 12.05 -14.85
N ILE A 126 -1.65 11.52 -14.24
CA ILE A 126 -1.77 10.57 -13.13
C ILE A 126 -2.35 11.28 -11.91
N THR A 127 -3.37 10.70 -11.29
CA THR A 127 -3.95 11.15 -10.03
C THR A 127 -2.97 10.88 -8.89
N LEU A 128 -2.67 11.89 -8.06
CA LEU A 128 -1.83 11.74 -6.86
C LEU A 128 -2.67 11.74 -5.58
N ILE A 129 -2.40 10.77 -4.71
CA ILE A 129 -3.05 10.61 -3.41
C ILE A 129 -1.97 10.49 -2.33
N GLY A 130 -2.01 11.29 -1.27
CA GLY A 130 -1.24 11.05 -0.04
C GLY A 130 -2.11 10.47 1.07
N LEU A 131 -1.60 9.62 1.96
CA LEU A 131 -2.32 9.14 3.16
C LEU A 131 -1.32 8.91 4.33
N PRO A 132 -1.58 9.41 5.55
CA PRO A 132 -0.79 9.05 6.72
C PRO A 132 -1.12 7.63 7.23
N TRP A 133 -0.09 6.81 7.47
CA TRP A 133 -0.18 5.61 8.31
C TRP A 133 0.14 5.94 9.77
N ALA A 134 1.10 6.84 10.01
CA ALA A 134 1.56 7.26 11.32
C ALA A 134 1.74 8.79 11.38
N PHE A 135 2.00 9.31 12.58
CA PHE A 135 2.34 10.73 12.76
C PHE A 135 3.54 10.88 13.72
N PRO A 136 4.41 11.88 13.55
CA PRO A 136 5.47 12.19 14.50
C PRO A 136 4.93 12.43 15.92
N GLY A 137 5.70 12.03 16.94
CA GLY A 137 5.22 11.98 18.34
C GLY A 137 4.77 13.32 18.95
N TRP A 138 5.19 14.45 18.35
CA TRP A 138 4.77 15.78 18.76
C TRP A 138 3.31 16.08 18.37
N VAL A 139 2.84 15.56 17.23
CA VAL A 139 1.45 15.72 16.75
C VAL A 139 0.45 15.13 17.74
N GLY A 140 0.79 13.98 18.34
CA GLY A 140 0.02 13.35 19.41
C GLY A 140 0.27 13.93 20.82
N HIS A 141 1.12 14.95 20.97
CA HIS A 141 1.53 15.53 22.25
C HIS A 141 1.94 14.47 23.31
N GLY A 142 2.69 13.45 22.90
CA GLY A 142 3.13 12.35 23.76
C GLY A 142 2.08 11.26 24.05
N LYS A 143 0.91 11.31 23.40
CA LYS A 143 -0.06 10.20 23.33
C LYS A 143 0.02 9.50 21.98
N ASN A 144 -0.35 8.21 21.93
CA ASN A 144 -0.53 7.48 20.67
C ASN A 144 -1.92 7.78 20.06
N TRP A 145 -2.23 9.06 19.82
CA TRP A 145 -3.51 9.51 19.27
C TRP A 145 -3.39 10.90 18.61
N PRO A 146 -3.78 11.09 17.34
CA PRO A 146 -3.54 12.33 16.60
C PRO A 146 -4.72 13.33 16.64
N TYR A 147 -5.85 13.05 17.31
CA TYR A 147 -7.04 13.91 17.23
C TYR A 147 -7.42 14.66 18.51
N ASP A 148 -6.57 14.63 19.54
CA ASP A 148 -6.76 15.49 20.73
C ASP A 148 -6.63 16.98 20.39
N PHE A 149 -5.84 17.31 19.36
CA PHE A 149 -5.58 18.67 18.89
C PHE A 149 -5.72 18.73 17.36
N PRO A 150 -6.96 18.68 16.82
CA PRO A 150 -7.18 18.48 15.39
C PRO A 150 -6.54 19.58 14.52
N ASP A 151 -6.48 20.83 14.99
CA ASP A 151 -5.83 21.93 14.27
C ASP A 151 -4.33 21.68 14.01
N ILE A 152 -3.65 20.94 14.88
CA ILE A 152 -2.19 20.65 14.79
C ILE A 152 -1.94 19.53 13.77
N THR A 153 -2.76 18.48 13.79
CA THR A 153 -2.73 17.41 12.79
C THR A 153 -3.15 17.91 11.41
N VAL A 154 -4.08 18.87 11.36
CA VAL A 154 -4.44 19.58 10.13
C VAL A 154 -3.28 20.46 9.64
N TYR A 155 -2.58 21.18 10.52
CA TYR A 155 -1.37 21.92 10.15
C TYR A 155 -0.32 20.99 9.51
N TYR A 156 -0.02 19.86 10.17
CA TYR A 156 0.93 18.86 9.68
C TYR A 156 0.58 18.36 8.26
N VAL A 157 -0.67 17.95 8.04
CA VAL A 157 -1.15 17.41 6.76
C VAL A 157 -1.25 18.48 5.66
N VAL A 158 -1.75 19.68 5.98
CA VAL A 158 -1.84 20.78 5.00
C VAL A 158 -0.44 21.27 4.61
N SER A 159 0.52 21.28 5.53
CA SER A 159 1.92 21.63 5.23
C SER A 159 2.58 20.64 4.27
N TRP A 160 2.28 19.33 4.37
CA TRP A 160 2.73 18.34 3.37
C TRP A 160 2.23 18.68 1.95
N ILE A 161 0.94 19.00 1.82
CA ILE A 161 0.32 19.35 0.54
C ILE A 161 0.89 20.64 -0.06
N ILE A 162 1.09 21.67 0.78
CA ILE A 162 1.71 22.94 0.35
C ILE A 162 3.16 22.69 -0.09
N GLY A 163 3.91 21.88 0.66
CA GLY A 163 5.27 21.48 0.30
C GLY A 163 5.36 20.72 -1.03
N ALA A 164 4.44 19.79 -1.29
CA ALA A 164 4.32 19.06 -2.55
C ALA A 164 4.29 20.03 -3.75
N LYS A 165 3.46 21.07 -3.66
CA LYS A 165 3.33 22.06 -4.74
C LYS A 165 4.52 23.02 -4.77
N GLN A 166 4.96 23.54 -3.62
CA GLN A 166 6.00 24.57 -3.53
C GLN A 166 7.39 24.07 -3.96
N TYR A 167 7.77 22.84 -3.59
CA TYR A 167 9.13 22.33 -3.80
C TYR A 167 9.26 21.33 -4.97
N HIS A 168 8.15 20.75 -5.44
CA HIS A 168 8.15 19.71 -6.48
C HIS A 168 7.21 19.97 -7.66
N ASP A 169 6.43 21.05 -7.65
CA ASP A 169 5.34 21.34 -8.60
C ASP A 169 4.29 20.21 -8.70
N LEU A 170 4.07 19.49 -7.60
CA LEU A 170 3.09 18.42 -7.52
C LEU A 170 1.74 18.96 -7.02
N ASP A 171 0.75 18.97 -7.91
CA ASP A 171 -0.65 19.09 -7.51
C ASP A 171 -1.14 17.73 -6.97
N ILE A 172 -1.57 17.72 -5.70
CA ILE A 172 -2.15 16.56 -5.02
C ILE A 172 -3.66 16.58 -5.26
N ASP A 173 -4.20 15.53 -5.87
CA ASP A 173 -5.62 15.43 -6.21
C ASP A 173 -6.47 15.01 -4.99
N TYR A 174 -5.91 14.14 -4.13
CA TYR A 174 -6.57 13.67 -2.91
C TYR A 174 -5.62 13.48 -1.71
N ILE A 175 -6.16 13.59 -0.50
CA ILE A 175 -5.45 13.37 0.77
C ILE A 175 -6.18 12.33 1.64
N GLY A 176 -5.49 11.58 2.49
CA GLY A 176 -6.09 10.59 3.38
C GLY A 176 -6.40 11.13 4.77
N ILE A 177 -6.80 10.24 5.69
CA ILE A 177 -7.02 10.57 7.11
C ILE A 177 -6.04 9.78 8.00
N TRP A 178 -6.26 8.49 8.27
CA TRP A 178 -5.32 7.66 9.04
C TRP A 178 -5.52 6.16 8.75
N ASN A 179 -4.58 5.55 8.03
CA ASN A 179 -4.75 4.24 7.39
C ASN A 179 -5.13 3.11 8.37
N GLU A 180 -6.24 2.42 8.12
CA GLU A 180 -6.78 1.32 8.94
C GLU A 180 -6.93 1.66 10.44
N ARG A 181 -7.11 2.93 10.81
CA ARG A 181 -7.27 3.38 12.21
C ARG A 181 -8.59 4.13 12.40
N LYS A 182 -8.95 4.34 13.68
CA LYS A 182 -10.15 5.13 14.03
C LYS A 182 -10.01 6.56 13.52
N PHE A 183 -11.12 7.20 13.27
CA PHE A 183 -11.19 8.59 12.84
C PHE A 183 -11.85 9.51 13.84
N ASP A 184 -11.72 10.81 13.59
CA ASP A 184 -12.48 11.85 14.28
C ASP A 184 -13.21 12.74 13.26
N SER A 185 -14.53 12.91 13.46
CA SER A 185 -15.39 13.70 12.56
C SER A 185 -15.16 15.22 12.69
N THR A 186 -14.59 15.68 13.80
CA THR A 186 -14.14 17.07 13.98
C THR A 186 -12.90 17.32 13.14
N TYR A 187 -11.90 16.43 13.20
CA TYR A 187 -10.69 16.51 12.38
C TYR A 187 -11.00 16.63 10.89
N ILE A 188 -11.90 15.80 10.34
CA ILE A 188 -12.31 15.87 8.92
C ILE A 188 -12.93 17.23 8.57
N LYS A 189 -13.78 17.78 9.46
CA LYS A 189 -14.42 19.10 9.27
C LYS A 189 -13.40 20.23 9.33
N VAL A 190 -12.45 20.18 10.27
CA VAL A 190 -11.37 21.18 10.42
C VAL A 190 -10.39 21.11 9.25
N LEU A 191 -10.03 19.91 8.79
CA LEU A 191 -9.15 19.70 7.64
C LEU A 191 -9.69 20.37 6.38
N ARG A 192 -11.00 20.25 6.13
CA ARG A 192 -11.64 20.95 5.02
C ARG A 192 -11.59 22.47 5.17
N ASP A 193 -12.03 22.97 6.32
CA ASP A 193 -12.10 24.40 6.59
C ASP A 193 -10.71 25.06 6.44
N ALA A 194 -9.65 24.37 6.88
CA ALA A 194 -8.27 24.77 6.63
C ALA A 194 -7.91 24.76 5.13
N LEU A 195 -8.15 23.65 4.41
CA LEU A 195 -7.87 23.54 2.97
C LEU A 195 -8.63 24.61 2.15
N ASP A 196 -9.87 24.91 2.49
CA ASP A 196 -10.68 25.95 1.82
C ASP A 196 -10.14 27.36 2.11
N LYS A 197 -9.73 27.64 3.36
CA LYS A 197 -9.08 28.91 3.75
C LYS A 197 -7.77 29.17 3.00
N VAL A 198 -7.00 28.13 2.67
CA VAL A 198 -5.78 28.25 1.84
C VAL A 198 -6.04 28.10 0.33
N GLY A 199 -7.31 28.00 -0.09
CA GLY A 199 -7.70 27.97 -1.51
C GLY A 199 -7.60 26.61 -2.20
N LEU A 200 -7.28 25.54 -1.47
CA LEU A 200 -7.15 24.16 -1.98
C LEU A 200 -8.52 23.45 -2.11
N THR A 201 -9.54 24.19 -2.58
CA THR A 201 -10.95 23.76 -2.67
C THR A 201 -11.20 22.58 -3.63
N SER A 202 -10.21 22.19 -4.42
CA SER A 202 -10.26 21.09 -5.40
C SER A 202 -9.80 19.74 -4.86
N ILE A 203 -9.11 19.69 -3.72
CA ILE A 203 -8.52 18.45 -3.17
C ILE A 203 -9.60 17.64 -2.43
N GLY A 204 -9.81 16.38 -2.81
CA GLY A 204 -10.67 15.43 -2.07
C GLY A 204 -9.92 14.69 -0.95
N ILE A 205 -10.59 13.91 -0.08
CA ILE A 205 -9.99 13.40 1.18
C ILE A 205 -10.15 11.85 1.42
N ILE A 206 -9.88 10.95 0.43
CA ILE A 206 -10.37 9.54 0.21
C ILE A 206 -10.22 8.52 1.35
N ALA A 207 -11.31 7.80 1.74
CA ALA A 207 -11.33 7.24 3.11
C ALA A 207 -12.57 6.36 3.69
N ALA A 208 -12.41 5.58 4.84
CA ALA A 208 -13.32 5.02 5.96
C ALA A 208 -12.53 4.69 7.34
N ASP A 209 -12.80 4.26 8.61
CA ASP A 209 -13.86 3.68 9.50
C ASP A 209 -13.43 3.54 11.05
N GLY A 210 -14.05 2.75 11.98
CA GLY A 210 -13.62 2.60 13.44
C GLY A 210 -14.46 1.78 14.50
N ASP A 211 -13.94 1.53 15.75
CA ASP A 211 -14.42 0.53 16.79
C ASP A 211 -15.41 0.96 17.93
N TRP A 212 -16.08 -0.05 18.54
CA TRP A 212 -17.21 -0.07 19.52
C TRP A 212 -17.08 0.58 20.90
N SER A 213 -15.88 0.86 21.42
CA SER A 213 -15.61 1.03 22.87
C SER A 213 -16.48 2.08 23.61
N ILE A 214 -17.13 2.99 22.89
CA ILE A 214 -18.03 4.02 23.41
C ILE A 214 -19.27 3.48 24.14
N SER A 215 -19.89 2.37 23.70
CA SER A 215 -21.19 1.94 24.26
C SER A 215 -21.10 1.49 25.72
N SER A 216 -19.98 0.89 26.09
CA SER A 216 -19.69 0.45 27.46
C SER A 216 -19.48 1.64 28.41
N ALA A 217 -18.96 2.76 27.90
CA ALA A 217 -18.86 4.00 28.65
C ALA A 217 -20.23 4.66 28.82
N MET A 218 -21.04 4.75 27.74
CA MET A 218 -22.42 5.30 27.80
C MET A 218 -23.32 4.54 28.78
N ALA A 219 -23.10 3.22 28.98
CA ALA A 219 -23.86 2.40 29.91
C ALA A 219 -23.56 2.69 31.40
N VAL A 220 -22.47 3.40 31.72
CA VAL A 220 -22.10 3.80 33.09
C VAL A 220 -22.05 5.31 33.30
N ASP A 221 -21.92 6.10 32.22
CA ASP A 221 -21.93 7.56 32.21
C ASP A 221 -23.20 8.13 31.53
N PRO A 222 -24.20 8.59 32.31
CA PRO A 222 -25.38 9.26 31.78
C PRO A 222 -25.10 10.55 31.00
N TYR A 223 -23.97 11.22 31.25
CA TYR A 223 -23.62 12.44 30.51
C TYR A 223 -23.09 12.13 29.11
N LEU A 224 -22.35 11.04 28.96
CA LEU A 224 -21.95 10.54 27.66
C LEU A 224 -23.17 10.00 26.87
N ASN A 225 -24.15 9.40 27.56
CA ASN A 225 -25.41 8.98 26.93
C ASN A 225 -26.23 10.16 26.39
N ASP A 226 -26.48 11.18 27.22
CA ASP A 226 -27.31 12.33 26.82
C ASP A 226 -26.59 13.31 25.86
N ALA A 227 -25.28 13.14 25.65
CA ALA A 227 -24.48 13.91 24.70
C ALA A 227 -24.35 13.28 23.30
N ILE A 228 -24.81 12.03 23.10
CA ILE A 228 -24.65 11.27 21.84
C ILE A 228 -26.02 10.98 21.24
N GLU A 229 -26.38 11.69 20.16
CA GLU A 229 -27.70 11.54 19.51
C GLU A 229 -27.84 10.25 18.68
N VAL A 230 -26.75 9.63 18.18
CA VAL A 230 -26.77 8.36 17.43
C VAL A 230 -25.50 7.52 17.64
N ILE A 231 -25.62 6.18 17.63
CA ILE A 231 -24.52 5.20 17.69
C ILE A 231 -24.47 4.37 16.39
N GLY A 232 -23.28 4.12 15.83
CA GLY A 232 -23.01 3.15 14.75
C GLY A 232 -22.15 1.97 15.24
N ILE A 233 -22.38 0.74 14.73
CA ILE A 233 -22.02 -0.52 15.41
C ILE A 233 -21.71 -1.69 14.44
N ILE A 234 -20.78 -2.60 14.79
CA ILE A 234 -20.35 -3.80 14.00
C ILE A 234 -20.51 -5.10 14.81
N ILE A 235 -21.32 -6.09 14.40
CA ILE A 235 -21.58 -7.27 15.26
C ILE A 235 -20.44 -8.32 15.20
N THR A 236 -19.87 -8.64 16.37
CA THR A 236 -19.20 -9.93 16.66
C THR A 236 -19.67 -10.47 18.02
N TYR A 237 -19.91 -11.78 18.13
CA TYR A 237 -20.64 -12.40 19.26
C TYR A 237 -19.83 -12.56 20.56
N THR A 238 -20.33 -12.07 21.71
CA THR A 238 -20.44 -12.77 23.03
C THR A 238 -21.22 -11.94 24.09
N TYR A 239 -21.24 -12.31 25.38
CA TYR A 239 -22.35 -12.04 26.34
C TYR A 239 -22.01 -11.22 27.63
N LEU A 240 -23.06 -10.56 28.18
CA LEU A 240 -23.42 -10.37 29.62
C LEU A 240 -22.94 -9.16 30.52
N TYR A 241 -23.77 -8.08 30.54
CA TYR A 241 -24.39 -7.33 31.69
C TYR A 241 -23.62 -6.53 32.83
N GLN A 242 -24.13 -5.29 33.06
CA GLN A 242 -24.45 -4.56 34.35
C GLN A 242 -23.67 -3.26 34.80
N LEU A 243 -24.34 -2.40 35.61
CA LEU A 243 -24.15 -0.92 35.83
C LEU A 243 -23.33 -0.52 37.11
N SER A 244 -22.90 0.73 37.44
CA SER A 244 -23.74 1.96 37.65
C SER A 244 -23.05 3.30 38.12
N PHE A 245 -23.54 4.45 37.58
CA PHE A 245 -23.71 5.86 38.09
C PHE A 245 -22.58 6.77 38.69
N PHE A 246 -22.39 8.02 38.17
CA PHE A 246 -22.80 9.35 38.77
C PHE A 246 -22.24 10.69 38.13
N PHE A 247 -23.07 11.41 37.32
CA PHE A 247 -23.31 12.89 37.16
C PHE A 247 -22.26 14.06 36.96
N PHE A 248 -22.60 14.97 35.98
CA PHE A 248 -22.50 16.47 35.83
C PHE A 248 -21.63 17.13 34.69
N PRO A 249 -21.85 18.40 34.21
CA PRO A 249 -22.09 18.71 32.77
C PRO A 249 -21.12 19.68 32.01
N ALA A 250 -21.32 19.86 30.68
CA ALA A 250 -20.60 20.81 29.78
C ALA A 250 -21.51 21.57 28.76
N ILE A 251 -20.96 22.54 27.98
CA ILE A 251 -21.70 23.46 27.06
C ILE A 251 -20.89 23.84 25.78
N ASN A 252 -21.61 24.12 24.68
CA ASN A 252 -21.31 24.90 23.44
C ASN A 252 -21.07 24.16 22.11
N GLY A 253 -21.92 24.47 21.12
CA GLY A 253 -21.73 24.13 19.69
C GLY A 253 -22.48 25.02 18.68
N LYS A 254 -23.28 26.00 19.11
CA LYS A 254 -24.22 26.73 18.24
C LYS A 254 -23.66 27.98 17.52
N LEU A 255 -22.42 28.39 17.80
CA LEU A 255 -21.87 29.67 17.32
C LEU A 255 -21.25 29.60 15.92
N LEU A 256 -20.75 28.43 15.50
CA LEU A 256 -19.99 28.26 14.25
C LEU A 256 -20.88 28.42 13.00
N ARG A 257 -22.07 27.81 13.00
CA ARG A 257 -23.03 27.80 11.87
C ARG A 257 -23.34 29.20 11.33
N TYR A 258 -23.59 30.16 12.24
CA TYR A 258 -23.92 31.55 11.90
C TYR A 258 -22.82 32.27 11.09
N THR A 259 -21.57 31.84 11.24
CA THR A 259 -20.41 32.43 10.54
C THR A 259 -20.22 31.81 9.16
N LEU A 260 -20.46 30.51 9.03
CA LEU A 260 -20.35 29.76 7.77
C LEU A 260 -21.44 30.17 6.77
N ASP A 261 -22.70 30.26 7.20
CA ASP A 261 -23.83 30.67 6.34
C ASP A 261 -23.68 32.08 5.76
N LYS A 262 -22.88 32.95 6.41
CA LYS A 262 -22.62 34.31 5.94
C LYS A 262 -21.55 34.45 4.87
N SER A 263 -20.90 33.34 4.49
CA SER A 263 -19.65 33.35 3.69
C SER A 263 -19.79 32.73 2.29
N GLY A 264 -20.96 32.21 1.90
CA GLY A 264 -21.26 31.80 0.52
C GLY A 264 -20.57 30.51 0.03
N LEU A 265 -20.37 29.55 0.93
CA LEU A 265 -19.57 28.34 0.68
C LEU A 265 -20.45 27.09 0.44
N GLU A 266 -21.39 27.12 -0.51
CA GLU A 266 -22.33 26.00 -0.73
C GLU A 266 -21.79 24.84 -1.61
N ARG A 267 -20.49 24.86 -2.01
CA ARG A 267 -19.95 23.96 -3.08
C ARG A 267 -19.00 22.86 -2.60
N VAL A 268 -18.86 22.68 -1.29
CA VAL A 268 -17.79 21.89 -0.65
C VAL A 268 -17.92 20.38 -0.88
N LYS A 269 -16.79 19.70 -1.15
CA LYS A 269 -16.62 18.24 -1.22
C LYS A 269 -15.27 17.83 -0.60
N ILE A 270 -15.25 16.76 0.18
CA ILE A 270 -14.18 16.25 1.09
C ILE A 270 -14.50 14.77 1.33
N ILE A 271 -13.77 13.98 2.15
CA ILE A 271 -13.99 12.54 2.45
C ILE A 271 -13.39 12.12 3.85
N ALA A 272 -13.63 10.88 4.36
CA ALA A 272 -13.31 10.36 5.73
C ALA A 272 -13.31 8.79 5.84
N SER A 273 -12.39 7.97 6.41
CA SER A 273 -11.02 8.06 7.05
C SER A 273 -9.83 7.02 6.70
N ASP A 274 -9.86 6.29 5.56
CA ASP A 274 -9.31 4.98 5.00
C ASP A 274 -9.31 3.62 5.81
N ASN A 275 -10.31 2.71 5.62
CA ASN A 275 -10.52 1.38 6.31
C ASN A 275 -11.74 0.53 5.77
N LEU A 276 -12.69 0.04 6.60
CA LEU A 276 -13.89 -0.77 6.24
C LEU A 276 -15.14 0.06 5.82
N TRP A 277 -16.16 -0.53 5.18
CA TRP A 277 -17.35 0.23 4.75
C TRP A 277 -18.20 0.93 5.85
N GLN A 278 -18.15 0.49 7.12
CA GLN A 278 -19.11 0.85 8.18
C GLN A 278 -18.48 0.79 9.58
N PRO A 279 -18.70 1.79 10.46
CA PRO A 279 -19.80 2.78 10.43
C PRO A 279 -19.72 4.03 9.53
N ILE A 280 -18.67 4.31 8.75
CA ILE A 280 -18.61 5.62 8.04
C ILE A 280 -19.76 5.85 7.06
N SER A 281 -20.19 4.82 6.31
CA SER A 281 -21.32 4.92 5.38
C SER A 281 -22.62 5.34 6.07
N LEU A 282 -22.83 4.92 7.32
CA LEU A 282 -23.95 5.33 8.16
C LEU A 282 -23.81 6.80 8.59
N PHE A 283 -22.64 7.23 9.07
CA PHE A 283 -22.45 8.62 9.51
C PHE A 283 -22.63 9.64 8.37
N ILE A 284 -22.23 9.29 7.14
CA ILE A 284 -22.46 10.09 5.91
C ILE A 284 -23.95 10.27 5.59
N LEU A 285 -24.83 9.37 6.05
CA LEU A 285 -26.27 9.49 5.89
C LEU A 285 -26.94 10.30 7.01
N LEU A 286 -26.27 10.44 8.16
CA LEU A 286 -26.82 11.04 9.39
C LEU A 286 -26.39 12.49 9.60
N ASP A 287 -25.13 12.83 9.33
CA ASP A 287 -24.58 14.19 9.48
C ASP A 287 -24.47 14.85 8.10
N PRO A 288 -25.29 15.88 7.77
CA PRO A 288 -25.23 16.57 6.48
C PRO A 288 -23.93 17.36 6.25
N GLU A 289 -23.26 17.81 7.31
CA GLU A 289 -21.96 18.46 7.19
C GLU A 289 -20.90 17.41 6.83
N LEU A 290 -20.92 16.23 7.46
CA LEU A 290 -20.14 15.05 7.06
C LEU A 290 -20.67 14.36 5.78
N ARG A 291 -21.81 14.78 5.23
CA ARG A 291 -22.26 14.37 3.90
C ARG A 291 -21.74 15.27 2.80
N ASN A 292 -21.71 16.58 3.00
CA ASN A 292 -20.93 17.48 2.15
C ASN A 292 -19.46 17.08 2.27
N ALA A 293 -19.03 16.87 3.53
CA ALA A 293 -18.06 15.92 4.10
C ALA A 293 -17.48 14.76 3.27
N VAL A 294 -18.17 14.23 2.24
CA VAL A 294 -17.76 12.98 1.54
C VAL A 294 -17.91 13.05 0.00
N GLU A 295 -17.03 12.39 -0.75
CA GLU A 295 -17.04 12.21 -2.22
C GLU A 295 -16.75 10.76 -2.66
N VAL A 296 -15.73 10.09 -2.10
CA VAL A 296 -15.33 8.69 -2.41
C VAL A 296 -15.22 7.85 -1.13
N ILE A 297 -16.18 6.98 -0.82
CA ILE A 297 -15.97 6.03 0.29
C ILE A 297 -14.93 5.02 -0.15
N GLY A 298 -13.77 5.06 0.50
CA GLY A 298 -12.62 4.17 0.26
C GLY A 298 -12.68 2.99 1.22
N ALA A 299 -12.66 1.77 0.66
CA ALA A 299 -12.67 0.54 1.44
C ALA A 299 -11.47 -0.35 1.14
N HIS A 300 -10.98 -1.01 2.18
CA HIS A 300 -9.85 -1.95 2.16
C HIS A 300 -10.34 -3.39 2.01
N TYR A 301 -9.69 -4.17 1.14
CA TYR A 301 -9.92 -5.60 0.88
C TYR A 301 -11.42 -6.01 0.81
N PRO A 302 -12.28 -5.28 0.06
CA PRO A 302 -13.75 -5.37 0.16
C PRO A 302 -14.36 -6.68 -0.39
N GLY A 303 -13.55 -7.62 -0.87
CA GLY A 303 -14.02 -8.89 -1.42
C GLY A 303 -14.94 -8.72 -2.62
N THR A 304 -14.72 -7.68 -3.43
CA THR A 304 -15.60 -7.20 -4.53
C THR A 304 -16.94 -6.61 -4.11
N HIS A 305 -17.35 -6.67 -2.85
CA HIS A 305 -18.69 -6.28 -2.41
C HIS A 305 -18.72 -4.91 -1.70
N THR A 306 -19.91 -4.28 -1.67
CA THR A 306 -20.17 -3.07 -0.89
C THR A 306 -21.45 -3.21 -0.06
N VAL A 307 -21.71 -2.28 0.85
CA VAL A 307 -22.88 -2.28 1.73
C VAL A 307 -24.01 -1.39 1.20
N VAL A 308 -25.24 -1.67 1.62
CA VAL A 308 -26.44 -0.94 1.19
C VAL A 308 -26.37 0.55 1.53
N ASP A 309 -25.77 0.93 2.66
CA ASP A 309 -25.67 2.33 3.07
C ASP A 309 -24.66 3.13 2.23
N ALA A 310 -23.52 2.52 1.88
CA ALA A 310 -22.54 3.08 0.96
C ALA A 310 -23.21 3.44 -0.39
N LEU A 311 -24.08 2.56 -0.90
CA LEU A 311 -24.89 2.82 -2.09
C LEU A 311 -25.88 3.98 -1.90
N LYS A 312 -26.58 4.08 -0.76
CA LYS A 312 -27.50 5.19 -0.43
C LYS A 312 -26.81 6.55 -0.33
N THR A 313 -25.51 6.59 -0.03
CA THR A 313 -24.78 7.87 0.06
C THR A 313 -24.69 8.61 -1.28
N GLU A 314 -24.83 7.87 -2.39
CA GLU A 314 -24.61 8.28 -3.80
C GLU A 314 -23.18 8.74 -4.12
N LYS A 315 -22.24 8.51 -3.21
CA LYS A 315 -20.82 8.82 -3.38
C LYS A 315 -20.14 7.86 -4.36
N LYS A 316 -18.98 8.26 -4.89
CA LYS A 316 -18.02 7.31 -5.51
C LYS A 316 -17.64 6.27 -4.45
N LEU A 317 -17.29 5.07 -4.88
CA LEU A 317 -16.88 3.98 -4.00
C LEU A 317 -15.60 3.40 -4.60
N TRP A 318 -14.50 3.35 -3.86
CA TRP A 318 -13.24 2.78 -4.37
C TRP A 318 -12.80 1.62 -3.48
N SER A 319 -12.12 0.65 -4.09
CA SER A 319 -11.22 -0.22 -3.33
C SER A 319 -9.90 0.55 -3.17
N SER A 320 -9.79 1.34 -2.09
CA SER A 320 -8.65 2.25 -1.84
C SER A 320 -7.40 1.51 -1.36
N GLU A 321 -7.56 0.25 -0.98
CA GLU A 321 -6.49 -0.73 -0.83
C GLU A 321 -7.02 -2.14 -1.13
N ASP A 322 -6.33 -2.87 -2.00
CA ASP A 322 -6.70 -4.22 -2.44
C ASP A 322 -5.42 -4.99 -2.84
N TYR A 323 -5.58 -6.19 -3.42
CA TYR A 323 -4.50 -7.05 -3.89
C TYR A 323 -3.67 -7.71 -2.76
N SER A 324 -2.59 -7.10 -2.27
CA SER A 324 -1.69 -7.63 -1.23
C SER A 324 -1.33 -9.13 -1.39
N THR A 325 -1.12 -9.61 -2.61
CA THR A 325 -0.98 -11.04 -2.91
C THR A 325 0.30 -11.31 -3.70
N TYR A 326 1.03 -12.37 -3.36
CA TYR A 326 2.33 -12.70 -3.95
C TYR A 326 2.26 -12.71 -5.48
N ASN A 327 3.17 -11.96 -6.12
CA ASN A 327 3.03 -11.51 -7.50
C ASN A 327 3.31 -12.54 -8.61
N ASN A 328 3.14 -13.82 -8.28
CA ASN A 328 3.09 -14.91 -9.26
C ASN A 328 1.76 -14.91 -10.05
N ASP A 329 1.60 -15.89 -10.94
CA ASP A 329 0.42 -16.04 -11.79
C ASP A 329 -0.92 -16.18 -11.03
N VAL A 330 -0.94 -16.72 -9.81
CA VAL A 330 -2.17 -16.76 -8.97
C VAL A 330 -2.49 -15.36 -8.43
N GLY A 331 -1.48 -14.57 -8.07
CA GLY A 331 -1.64 -13.15 -7.78
C GLY A 331 -2.15 -12.37 -8.99
N GLY A 332 -1.59 -12.60 -10.18
CA GLY A 332 -2.10 -12.04 -11.43
C GLY A 332 -3.55 -12.41 -11.71
N GLY A 333 -3.96 -13.66 -11.43
CA GLY A 333 -5.34 -14.12 -11.54
C GLY A 333 -6.28 -13.48 -10.51
N CYS A 334 -5.83 -13.33 -9.26
CA CYS A 334 -6.52 -12.55 -8.23
C CYS A 334 -6.80 -11.12 -8.74
N TRP A 335 -5.77 -10.41 -9.21
CA TRP A 335 -5.87 -9.04 -9.72
C TRP A 335 -6.83 -8.94 -10.91
N ALA A 336 -6.72 -9.86 -11.88
CA ALA A 336 -7.59 -9.90 -13.05
C ALA A 336 -9.07 -10.02 -12.68
N ARG A 337 -9.38 -10.89 -11.71
CA ARG A 337 -10.74 -11.10 -11.21
C ARG A 337 -11.29 -9.86 -10.51
N ILE A 338 -10.54 -9.25 -9.58
CA ILE A 338 -11.05 -8.12 -8.79
C ILE A 338 -11.13 -6.81 -9.58
N LEU A 339 -10.28 -6.58 -10.58
CA LEU A 339 -10.38 -5.39 -11.45
C LEU A 339 -11.74 -5.27 -12.16
N ASN A 340 -12.28 -6.38 -12.66
CA ASN A 340 -13.65 -6.41 -13.18
C ASN A 340 -14.69 -6.42 -12.05
N GLN A 341 -14.55 -7.36 -11.10
CA GLN A 341 -15.63 -7.69 -10.19
C GLN A 341 -15.86 -6.63 -9.09
N ASN A 342 -14.88 -5.80 -8.74
CA ASN A 342 -15.08 -4.66 -7.84
C ASN A 342 -16.15 -3.69 -8.39
N TYR A 343 -16.22 -3.47 -9.70
CA TYR A 343 -17.33 -2.71 -10.31
C TYR A 343 -18.62 -3.54 -10.44
N VAL A 344 -18.54 -4.78 -10.94
CA VAL A 344 -19.73 -5.62 -11.19
C VAL A 344 -20.52 -5.91 -9.91
N ASN A 345 -19.83 -6.24 -8.81
CA ASN A 345 -20.43 -6.65 -7.55
C ASN A 345 -20.60 -5.48 -6.56
N GLY A 346 -19.61 -4.58 -6.50
CA GLY A 346 -19.52 -3.52 -5.50
C GLY A 346 -19.83 -2.11 -6.03
N ARG A 347 -20.00 -1.94 -7.35
CA ARG A 347 -20.07 -0.63 -8.03
C ARG A 347 -18.88 0.29 -7.73
N MET A 348 -17.73 -0.30 -7.42
CA MET A 348 -16.51 0.43 -7.14
C MET A 348 -15.86 0.94 -8.44
N THR A 349 -15.44 2.20 -8.45
CA THR A 349 -15.05 2.94 -9.65
C THR A 349 -13.55 3.17 -9.79
N ALA A 350 -12.78 2.83 -8.76
CA ALA A 350 -11.33 2.60 -8.81
C ALA A 350 -10.94 1.41 -7.91
N THR A 351 -9.78 0.82 -8.21
CA THR A 351 -9.11 -0.19 -7.39
C THR A 351 -7.62 0.17 -7.33
N ILE A 352 -7.06 0.22 -6.13
CA ILE A 352 -5.65 0.53 -5.87
C ILE A 352 -4.98 -0.69 -5.25
N SER A 353 -3.86 -1.13 -5.82
CA SER A 353 -3.09 -2.26 -5.32
C SER A 353 -2.13 -1.84 -4.21
N TRP A 354 -2.21 -2.48 -3.04
CA TRP A 354 -1.06 -2.57 -2.14
C TRP A 354 -0.23 -3.79 -2.57
N ASN A 355 1.05 -3.66 -2.94
CA ASN A 355 1.81 -2.43 -3.19
C ASN A 355 2.16 -2.23 -4.67
N LEU A 356 2.67 -1.04 -5.00
CA LEU A 356 3.04 -0.62 -6.35
C LEU A 356 4.11 -1.54 -6.96
N ILE A 357 5.12 -1.88 -6.15
CA ILE A 357 6.30 -2.62 -6.54
C ILE A 357 6.94 -3.24 -5.29
N ALA A 358 7.41 -4.49 -5.42
CA ALA A 358 8.21 -5.12 -4.39
C ALA A 358 9.67 -4.65 -4.52
N SER A 359 10.00 -3.59 -3.78
CA SER A 359 11.35 -3.03 -3.65
C SER A 359 11.76 -2.91 -2.18
N TYR A 360 11.60 -4.02 -1.47
CA TYR A 360 11.97 -4.26 -0.07
C TYR A 360 12.46 -5.71 0.04
N TYR A 361 13.18 -6.07 1.11
CA TYR A 361 13.69 -7.45 1.26
C TYR A 361 12.55 -8.48 1.38
N GLU A 362 12.54 -9.53 0.54
CA GLU A 362 11.45 -10.54 0.50
C GLU A 362 11.17 -11.22 1.87
N GLN A 363 12.14 -11.25 2.80
CA GLN A 363 11.97 -11.85 4.13
C GLN A 363 11.36 -10.91 5.19
N LEU A 364 10.93 -9.71 4.81
CA LEU A 364 10.08 -8.83 5.61
C LEU A 364 8.61 -9.32 5.61
N SER A 365 7.66 -8.48 6.03
CA SER A 365 6.24 -8.82 5.89
C SER A 365 5.88 -8.89 4.40
N PHE A 366 4.90 -9.71 4.05
CA PHE A 366 4.27 -9.70 2.72
C PHE A 366 5.24 -9.64 1.52
N GLY A 367 6.38 -10.35 1.59
CA GLY A 367 7.41 -10.36 0.56
C GLY A 367 6.85 -10.60 -0.84
N ARG A 368 7.26 -9.75 -1.80
CA ARG A 368 6.81 -9.80 -3.20
C ARG A 368 5.30 -9.66 -3.45
N ASN A 369 4.60 -8.87 -2.64
CA ASN A 369 3.18 -8.53 -2.85
C ASN A 369 2.92 -7.28 -3.72
N GLY A 370 3.91 -6.86 -4.53
CA GLY A 370 3.80 -5.70 -5.43
C GLY A 370 3.54 -6.06 -6.89
N LEU A 371 2.97 -5.15 -7.70
CA LEU A 371 2.61 -5.43 -9.11
C LEU A 371 3.76 -5.98 -9.98
N MET A 372 5.00 -5.66 -9.62
CA MET A 372 6.25 -6.24 -10.14
C MET A 372 7.32 -6.30 -9.04
N THR A 373 8.47 -6.93 -9.31
CA THR A 373 9.58 -7.05 -8.34
C THR A 373 10.83 -6.32 -8.82
N ALA A 374 11.45 -5.56 -7.92
CA ALA A 374 12.75 -4.90 -8.08
C ALA A 374 13.43 -4.75 -6.70
N GLU A 375 13.89 -5.86 -6.14
CA GLU A 375 14.45 -5.98 -4.78
C GLU A 375 15.99 -6.16 -4.74
N GLU A 376 16.68 -6.00 -5.88
CA GLU A 376 18.13 -6.17 -6.04
C GLU A 376 18.83 -4.96 -6.73
N PRO A 377 18.89 -3.77 -6.13
CA PRO A 377 19.59 -2.61 -6.71
C PRO A 377 21.08 -2.88 -7.01
N TRP A 378 21.73 -3.73 -6.21
CA TRP A 378 23.13 -4.16 -6.39
C TRP A 378 23.38 -5.02 -7.63
N SER A 379 22.37 -5.72 -8.16
CA SER A 379 22.48 -6.54 -9.38
C SER A 379 21.88 -5.84 -10.60
N GLY A 380 20.87 -4.99 -10.39
CA GLY A 380 20.04 -4.41 -11.46
C GLY A 380 18.96 -5.36 -11.99
N ASN A 381 18.81 -6.57 -11.42
CA ASN A 381 17.72 -7.48 -11.76
C ASN A 381 16.35 -6.90 -11.39
N TYR A 382 15.36 -7.09 -12.25
CA TYR A 382 13.95 -6.85 -11.93
C TYR A 382 13.08 -7.83 -12.73
N VAL A 383 11.86 -8.09 -12.25
CA VAL A 383 10.94 -9.03 -12.90
C VAL A 383 9.61 -8.34 -13.20
N VAL A 384 9.23 -8.29 -14.49
CA VAL A 384 7.98 -7.68 -14.97
C VAL A 384 6.86 -8.73 -14.93
N GLU A 385 6.33 -8.91 -13.73
CA GLU A 385 5.37 -9.97 -13.41
C GLU A 385 4.01 -9.82 -14.11
N SER A 386 3.19 -10.87 -14.00
CA SER A 386 1.86 -10.92 -14.64
C SER A 386 0.90 -9.77 -14.24
N PRO A 387 0.88 -9.22 -13.00
CA PRO A 387 -0.01 -8.12 -12.63
C PRO A 387 0.19 -6.84 -13.45
N ILE A 388 1.41 -6.55 -13.94
CA ILE A 388 1.68 -5.42 -14.87
C ILE A 388 0.83 -5.54 -16.14
N TRP A 389 0.78 -6.75 -16.70
CA TRP A 389 0.09 -7.04 -17.96
C TRP A 389 -1.42 -7.14 -17.79
N ILE A 390 -1.88 -7.63 -16.63
CA ILE A 390 -3.28 -7.60 -16.23
C ILE A 390 -3.78 -6.16 -16.01
N THR A 391 -2.98 -5.30 -15.39
CA THR A 391 -3.30 -3.87 -15.25
C THR A 391 -3.45 -3.21 -16.62
N ALA A 392 -2.54 -3.51 -17.56
CA ALA A 392 -2.56 -2.99 -18.92
C ALA A 392 -3.83 -3.33 -19.72
N HIS A 393 -4.52 -4.45 -19.42
CA HIS A 393 -5.82 -4.80 -20.02
C HIS A 393 -6.92 -3.76 -19.74
N THR A 394 -6.78 -2.99 -18.65
CA THR A 394 -7.68 -1.87 -18.32
C THR A 394 -7.07 -0.53 -18.72
N THR A 395 -5.88 -0.22 -18.21
CA THR A 395 -5.33 1.15 -18.20
C THR A 395 -4.92 1.71 -19.56
N GLN A 396 -4.52 0.84 -20.51
CA GLN A 396 -4.19 1.27 -21.88
C GLN A 396 -5.44 1.56 -22.73
N PHE A 397 -6.63 1.20 -22.26
CA PHE A 397 -7.87 1.18 -23.05
C PHE A 397 -9.06 1.87 -22.37
N SER A 398 -8.88 2.37 -21.17
CA SER A 398 -9.76 3.32 -20.46
C SER A 398 -8.93 4.50 -19.95
N GLN A 399 -9.56 5.57 -19.49
CA GLN A 399 -8.93 6.65 -18.71
C GLN A 399 -9.90 7.15 -17.64
N PRO A 400 -9.42 7.74 -16.53
CA PRO A 400 -10.28 8.45 -15.58
C PRO A 400 -11.23 9.42 -16.29
N GLY A 401 -12.49 9.42 -15.88
CA GLY A 401 -13.55 10.21 -16.51
C GLY A 401 -14.35 9.50 -17.60
N TRP A 402 -13.89 8.35 -18.12
CA TRP A 402 -14.74 7.43 -18.91
C TRP A 402 -15.92 6.93 -18.07
N THR A 403 -16.95 6.37 -18.71
CA THR A 403 -18.12 5.83 -18.00
C THR A 403 -18.34 4.37 -18.34
N TYR A 404 -18.61 3.54 -17.34
CA TYR A 404 -19.07 2.17 -17.57
C TYR A 404 -20.45 2.17 -18.25
N LEU A 405 -20.78 1.11 -18.98
CA LEU A 405 -22.17 0.83 -19.38
C LEU A 405 -22.97 0.30 -18.18
N GLN A 406 -24.30 0.34 -18.26
CA GLN A 406 -25.15 -0.41 -17.32
C GLN A 406 -25.14 -1.91 -17.60
N THR A 407 -24.82 -2.29 -18.85
CA THR A 407 -24.75 -3.67 -19.32
C THR A 407 -23.37 -4.28 -19.05
N VAL A 408 -23.12 -4.59 -17.78
CA VAL A 408 -21.94 -5.35 -17.30
C VAL A 408 -22.43 -6.52 -16.45
N GLY A 409 -21.61 -7.56 -16.23
CA GLY A 409 -22.06 -8.69 -15.42
C GLY A 409 -21.13 -9.89 -15.38
N HIS A 410 -21.65 -10.98 -14.82
CA HIS A 410 -21.03 -12.30 -14.85
C HIS A 410 -21.36 -13.04 -16.15
N LEU A 411 -20.49 -13.98 -16.51
CA LEU A 411 -20.69 -14.96 -17.56
C LEU A 411 -21.34 -16.23 -16.97
N SER A 412 -22.17 -16.92 -17.74
CA SER A 412 -22.99 -18.03 -17.21
C SER A 412 -22.21 -19.27 -16.80
N GLN A 413 -21.06 -19.53 -17.43
CA GLN A 413 -20.14 -20.61 -17.02
C GLN A 413 -18.96 -20.09 -16.18
N GLY A 414 -19.15 -18.97 -15.48
CA GLY A 414 -18.15 -18.33 -14.61
C GLY A 414 -17.24 -17.34 -15.33
N GLY A 415 -16.61 -16.44 -14.57
CA GLY A 415 -15.94 -15.23 -15.09
C GLY A 415 -16.88 -14.03 -15.24
N SER A 416 -16.35 -12.88 -15.63
CA SER A 416 -17.09 -11.61 -15.70
C SER A 416 -16.64 -10.71 -16.84
N TYR A 417 -17.49 -9.74 -17.21
CA TYR A 417 -17.19 -8.72 -18.21
C TYR A 417 -17.65 -7.33 -17.78
N VAL A 418 -16.84 -6.33 -18.12
CA VAL A 418 -17.18 -4.90 -18.02
C VAL A 418 -17.02 -4.23 -19.37
N ALA A 419 -17.76 -3.13 -19.59
CA ALA A 419 -17.68 -2.32 -20.80
C ALA A 419 -17.68 -0.83 -20.42
N LEU A 420 -16.84 -0.03 -21.09
CA LEU A 420 -16.64 1.39 -20.86
C LEU A 420 -16.64 2.18 -22.17
N THR A 421 -17.03 3.45 -22.09
CA THR A 421 -17.00 4.42 -23.21
C THR A 421 -16.51 5.79 -22.75
N ASP A 422 -15.93 6.56 -23.69
CA ASP A 422 -15.56 7.97 -23.52
C ASP A 422 -16.68 8.96 -23.90
N GLY A 423 -17.85 8.45 -24.33
CA GLY A 423 -18.96 9.25 -24.83
C GLY A 423 -18.73 9.91 -26.20
N LYS A 424 -17.61 9.60 -26.88
CA LYS A 424 -17.23 10.13 -28.20
C LYS A 424 -17.22 9.04 -29.28
N GLY A 425 -17.71 7.84 -28.95
CA GLY A 425 -17.83 6.69 -29.84
C GLY A 425 -16.77 5.61 -29.62
N ASN A 426 -15.85 5.77 -28.66
CA ASN A 426 -14.98 4.66 -28.28
C ASN A 426 -15.71 3.67 -27.38
N LEU A 427 -15.34 2.39 -27.53
CA LEU A 427 -15.82 1.28 -26.71
C LEU A 427 -14.62 0.42 -26.32
N THR A 428 -14.56 0.06 -25.04
CA THR A 428 -13.62 -0.93 -24.50
C THR A 428 -14.42 -1.95 -23.68
N VAL A 429 -14.23 -3.23 -23.96
CA VAL A 429 -14.84 -4.36 -23.24
C VAL A 429 -13.72 -5.22 -22.68
N ILE A 430 -13.76 -5.53 -21.38
CA ILE A 430 -12.75 -6.29 -20.67
C ILE A 430 -13.43 -7.53 -20.07
N ILE A 431 -12.90 -8.71 -20.36
CA ILE A 431 -13.49 -10.01 -20.02
C ILE A 431 -12.43 -10.83 -19.26
N GLU A 432 -12.81 -11.47 -18.15
CA GLU A 432 -11.97 -12.42 -17.42
C GLU A 432 -12.71 -13.74 -17.16
N THR A 433 -11.97 -14.84 -17.16
CA THR A 433 -12.46 -16.20 -16.87
C THR A 433 -11.62 -16.91 -15.81
N MET A 434 -11.23 -16.18 -14.75
CA MET A 434 -10.32 -16.67 -13.73
C MET A 434 -10.96 -17.78 -12.90
N THR A 435 -10.35 -18.97 -12.86
CA THR A 435 -10.80 -20.06 -11.99
C THR A 435 -10.54 -19.75 -10.50
N HIS A 436 -11.28 -20.41 -9.62
CA HIS A 436 -11.15 -20.22 -8.16
C HIS A 436 -9.71 -20.42 -7.67
N ASP A 437 -9.15 -21.62 -7.86
CA ASP A 437 -7.84 -22.02 -7.31
C ASP A 437 -6.68 -21.20 -7.88
N HIS A 438 -6.86 -20.60 -9.06
CA HIS A 438 -5.88 -19.75 -9.73
C HIS A 438 -6.11 -18.24 -9.54
N SER A 439 -7.05 -17.82 -8.68
CA SER A 439 -7.32 -16.40 -8.41
C SER A 439 -7.61 -16.06 -6.95
N ILE A 440 -7.09 -16.88 -6.02
CA ILE A 440 -7.19 -16.62 -4.58
C ILE A 440 -6.34 -15.39 -4.22
N CYS A 441 -6.97 -14.37 -3.66
CA CYS A 441 -6.30 -13.24 -3.02
C CYS A 441 -6.04 -13.56 -1.53
N ILE A 442 -5.08 -12.90 -0.89
CA ILE A 442 -4.82 -13.10 0.56
C ILE A 442 -6.01 -12.73 1.46
N ARG A 443 -6.80 -11.74 1.05
CA ARG A 443 -7.94 -11.17 1.78
C ARG A 443 -9.07 -10.83 0.78
N PRO A 444 -10.35 -11.04 1.15
CA PRO A 444 -10.84 -11.99 2.14
C PRO A 444 -10.77 -13.44 1.60
N PRO A 445 -11.03 -14.47 2.44
CA PRO A 445 -11.17 -15.85 1.98
C PRO A 445 -12.23 -15.98 0.87
N LEU A 446 -11.84 -16.57 -0.26
CA LEU A 446 -12.66 -16.70 -1.45
C LEU A 446 -13.56 -17.96 -1.35
N PRO A 447 -14.91 -17.85 -1.49
CA PRO A 447 -15.77 -19.01 -1.59
C PRO A 447 -15.60 -19.74 -2.93
N HIS A 448 -15.62 -21.08 -2.92
CA HIS A 448 -15.42 -21.88 -4.13
C HIS A 448 -16.51 -21.65 -5.21
N PHE A 449 -16.08 -21.39 -6.43
CA PHE A 449 -16.94 -21.26 -7.62
C PHE A 449 -16.33 -22.01 -8.81
N ASN A 450 -17.19 -22.45 -9.74
CA ASN A 450 -16.77 -23.14 -10.96
C ASN A 450 -16.59 -22.13 -12.11
N VAL A 451 -15.58 -22.38 -12.97
CA VAL A 451 -15.48 -21.77 -14.30
C VAL A 451 -15.24 -22.86 -15.34
N SER A 452 -15.85 -22.76 -16.51
CA SER A 452 -15.58 -23.67 -17.64
C SER A 452 -15.62 -22.95 -18.98
N SER A 453 -15.08 -23.60 -20.03
CA SER A 453 -14.99 -23.00 -21.37
C SER A 453 -16.37 -22.84 -22.00
N GLN A 454 -16.60 -21.69 -22.63
CA GLN A 454 -17.92 -21.24 -23.08
C GLN A 454 -17.83 -20.43 -24.38
N ASN A 455 -18.82 -20.63 -25.27
CA ASN A 455 -18.98 -19.82 -26.49
C ASN A 455 -19.91 -18.64 -26.20
N THR A 456 -19.31 -17.48 -25.98
CA THR A 456 -19.97 -16.25 -25.53
C THR A 456 -20.23 -15.33 -26.71
N THR A 457 -21.50 -14.98 -26.95
CA THR A 457 -21.89 -14.05 -28.02
C THR A 457 -22.22 -12.68 -27.43
N PHE A 458 -21.71 -11.62 -28.04
CA PHE A 458 -21.99 -10.24 -27.67
C PHE A 458 -22.80 -9.53 -28.76
N GLN A 459 -23.78 -8.72 -28.35
CA GLN A 459 -24.61 -7.89 -29.22
C GLN A 459 -24.38 -6.40 -28.93
N LEU A 460 -23.67 -5.71 -29.81
CA LEU A 460 -23.54 -4.25 -29.81
C LEU A 460 -24.85 -3.62 -30.30
N LYS A 461 -25.49 -2.86 -29.41
CA LYS A 461 -26.69 -2.07 -29.69
C LYS A 461 -26.35 -0.59 -29.57
N GLY A 462 -27.30 0.25 -29.19
CA GLY A 462 -26.97 1.64 -28.87
C GLY A 462 -26.39 2.45 -30.04
N SER A 463 -25.35 3.23 -29.73
CA SER A 463 -24.41 3.83 -30.68
C SER A 463 -23.38 2.83 -31.23
N PHE A 464 -23.02 1.80 -30.45
CA PHE A 464 -21.97 0.83 -30.79
C PHE A 464 -22.33 -0.13 -31.94
N ARG A 465 -23.61 -0.23 -32.31
CA ARG A 465 -24.10 -1.13 -33.38
C ARG A 465 -23.42 -0.91 -34.74
N SER A 466 -22.93 0.30 -35.02
CA SER A 466 -22.21 0.61 -36.27
C SER A 466 -20.71 0.31 -36.24
N LEU A 467 -20.16 -0.20 -35.12
CA LEU A 467 -18.78 -0.67 -35.07
C LEU A 467 -18.62 -1.93 -35.92
N SER A 468 -17.62 -1.93 -36.80
CA SER A 468 -17.33 -3.03 -37.74
C SER A 468 -16.06 -3.81 -37.41
N VAL A 469 -15.18 -3.25 -36.57
CA VAL A 469 -13.90 -3.85 -36.14
C VAL A 469 -13.61 -3.46 -34.69
N LEU A 470 -13.07 -4.40 -33.91
CA LEU A 470 -12.41 -4.15 -32.63
C LEU A 470 -10.97 -4.71 -32.64
N GLN A 471 -10.04 -4.00 -32.02
CA GLN A 471 -8.74 -4.54 -31.65
C GLN A 471 -8.92 -5.59 -30.55
N VAL A 472 -8.05 -6.61 -30.52
CA VAL A 472 -8.12 -7.72 -29.56
C VAL A 472 -6.78 -7.90 -28.87
N TRP A 473 -6.79 -7.90 -27.54
CA TRP A 473 -5.65 -8.20 -26.68
C TRP A 473 -6.01 -9.38 -25.77
N GLN A 474 -5.09 -10.34 -25.61
CA GLN A 474 -5.28 -11.55 -24.82
C GLN A 474 -4.15 -11.72 -23.80
N SER A 475 -4.51 -12.12 -22.59
CA SER A 475 -3.62 -12.81 -21.65
C SER A 475 -4.17 -14.21 -21.37
N LYS A 476 -3.28 -15.21 -21.29
CA LYS A 476 -3.59 -16.59 -20.93
C LYS A 476 -2.53 -17.08 -19.96
N PHE A 477 -2.92 -17.49 -18.76
CA PHE A 477 -1.96 -17.93 -17.73
C PHE A 477 -1.43 -19.35 -17.98
N ASP A 478 -2.25 -20.24 -18.55
CA ASP A 478 -1.91 -21.63 -18.85
C ASP A 478 -1.13 -22.37 -17.73
N PHE A 479 -1.74 -22.41 -16.55
CA PHE A 479 -1.27 -23.20 -15.40
C PHE A 479 -1.05 -24.70 -15.71
N LYS A 480 -1.62 -25.21 -16.81
CA LYS A 480 -1.52 -26.63 -17.22
C LYS A 480 -0.18 -26.92 -17.90
N THR A 481 0.29 -26.05 -18.80
CA THR A 481 1.61 -26.21 -19.46
C THR A 481 2.73 -25.39 -18.82
N LYS A 482 2.38 -24.39 -17.98
CA LYS A 482 3.29 -23.39 -17.39
C LYS A 482 4.03 -22.56 -18.44
N ASN A 483 3.33 -22.21 -19.51
CA ASN A 483 3.83 -21.36 -20.61
C ASN A 483 2.90 -20.16 -20.84
N PRO A 484 2.77 -19.25 -19.86
CA PRO A 484 1.85 -18.12 -19.95
C PRO A 484 2.15 -17.20 -21.14
N THR A 485 1.10 -16.60 -21.68
CA THR A 485 1.18 -15.61 -22.77
C THR A 485 0.41 -14.36 -22.37
N PHE A 486 1.12 -13.36 -21.86
CA PHE A 486 0.53 -12.09 -21.39
C PHE A 486 0.51 -10.98 -22.45
N PHE A 487 -0.57 -10.20 -22.46
CA PHE A 487 -0.77 -8.97 -23.23
C PHE A 487 -0.39 -9.07 -24.72
N LYS A 488 -0.84 -10.14 -25.37
CA LYS A 488 -0.61 -10.42 -26.78
C LYS A 488 -1.73 -9.82 -27.63
N GLN A 489 -1.38 -8.96 -28.59
CA GLN A 489 -2.33 -8.51 -29.60
C GLN A 489 -2.67 -9.68 -30.55
N LEU A 490 -3.96 -9.86 -30.84
CA LEU A 490 -4.47 -10.81 -31.82
C LEU A 490 -5.01 -10.09 -33.06
N SER A 491 -5.36 -10.85 -34.09
CA SER A 491 -6.02 -10.33 -35.29
C SER A 491 -7.29 -9.54 -34.93
N PRO A 492 -7.52 -8.32 -35.48
CA PRO A 492 -8.72 -7.54 -35.18
C PRO A 492 -10.01 -8.29 -35.51
N LEU A 493 -10.95 -8.27 -34.56
CA LEU A 493 -12.23 -8.94 -34.66
C LEU A 493 -13.18 -8.15 -35.55
N LYS A 494 -13.68 -8.78 -36.62
CA LYS A 494 -14.72 -8.19 -37.48
C LYS A 494 -16.09 -8.44 -36.86
N ILE A 495 -16.91 -7.39 -36.82
CA ILE A 495 -18.28 -7.42 -36.30
C ILE A 495 -19.25 -7.54 -37.47
N SER A 496 -20.22 -8.44 -37.37
CA SER A 496 -21.26 -8.67 -38.38
C SER A 496 -22.63 -8.36 -37.77
N ASP A 497 -23.41 -7.48 -38.42
CA ASP A 497 -24.74 -7.01 -37.99
C ASP A 497 -24.84 -6.44 -36.55
N GLY A 498 -23.70 -6.03 -35.98
CA GLY A 498 -23.56 -5.60 -34.59
C GLY A 498 -23.29 -6.74 -33.61
N THR A 499 -22.86 -7.91 -34.09
CA THR A 499 -22.63 -9.11 -33.27
C THR A 499 -21.24 -9.73 -33.47
N PHE A 500 -20.74 -10.39 -32.44
CA PHE A 500 -19.55 -11.24 -32.49
C PHE A 500 -19.62 -12.35 -31.43
N THR A 501 -18.85 -13.43 -31.63
CA THR A 501 -18.76 -14.56 -30.70
C THR A 501 -17.30 -14.86 -30.40
N LEU A 502 -16.99 -15.18 -29.13
CA LEU A 502 -15.69 -15.67 -28.69
C LEU A 502 -15.85 -17.06 -28.05
N ASN A 503 -14.90 -17.95 -28.31
CA ASN A 503 -14.71 -19.13 -27.48
C ASN A 503 -13.74 -18.75 -26.35
N LEU A 504 -14.24 -18.69 -25.12
CA LEU A 504 -13.45 -18.37 -23.94
C LEU A 504 -12.99 -19.66 -23.26
N GLU A 505 -11.71 -19.80 -22.97
CA GLU A 505 -11.20 -20.87 -22.09
C GLU A 505 -11.11 -20.37 -20.63
N THR A 506 -10.70 -21.25 -19.72
CA THR A 506 -10.40 -20.91 -18.32
C THR A 506 -9.07 -20.17 -18.20
N ASP A 507 -8.96 -19.26 -17.24
CA ASP A 507 -7.74 -18.52 -16.91
C ASP A 507 -7.24 -17.64 -18.08
N GLU A 508 -8.17 -16.96 -18.74
CA GLU A 508 -7.92 -15.97 -19.80
C GLU A 508 -8.46 -14.58 -19.45
N VAL A 509 -7.81 -13.54 -19.98
CA VAL A 509 -8.28 -12.15 -19.97
C VAL A 509 -8.26 -11.61 -21.39
N TYR A 510 -9.36 -10.99 -21.82
CA TYR A 510 -9.47 -10.35 -23.12
C TYR A 510 -9.81 -8.87 -22.97
N THR A 511 -9.18 -8.02 -23.78
CA THR A 511 -9.68 -6.66 -24.04
C THR A 511 -10.03 -6.50 -25.52
N LEU A 512 -11.27 -6.08 -25.77
CA LEU A 512 -11.82 -5.78 -27.09
C LEU A 512 -12.07 -4.27 -27.14
N THR A 513 -11.48 -3.55 -28.09
CA THR A 513 -11.53 -2.08 -28.05
C THR A 513 -11.47 -1.41 -29.43
N THR A 514 -12.04 -0.21 -29.53
CA THR A 514 -11.83 0.69 -30.67
C THR A 514 -10.44 1.36 -30.64
N ILE A 515 -9.79 1.40 -29.47
CA ILE A 515 -8.50 2.06 -29.25
C ILE A 515 -7.35 1.31 -29.93
N THR A 516 -6.59 2.02 -30.76
CA THR A 516 -5.50 1.47 -31.58
C THR A 516 -4.09 1.74 -31.03
N THR A 517 -3.97 2.43 -29.89
CA THR A 517 -2.68 2.86 -29.31
C THR A 517 -2.01 1.83 -28.41
N GLY A 518 -2.74 0.78 -28.00
CA GLY A 518 -2.25 -0.24 -27.08
C GLY A 518 -0.97 -0.92 -27.56
N LYS A 519 -0.08 -1.23 -26.61
CA LYS A 519 1.26 -1.74 -26.89
C LYS A 519 1.81 -2.52 -25.71
N LYS A 520 2.32 -3.73 -25.98
CA LYS A 520 3.19 -4.43 -25.04
C LYS A 520 4.57 -3.76 -25.01
N GLY A 521 4.88 -3.09 -23.92
CA GLY A 521 6.20 -2.49 -23.66
C GLY A 521 7.29 -3.54 -23.55
N SER A 522 8.48 -3.21 -24.04
CA SER A 522 9.67 -4.05 -23.91
C SER A 522 10.90 -3.17 -23.78
N HIS A 523 11.69 -3.45 -22.73
CA HIS A 523 13.10 -3.11 -22.63
C HIS A 523 13.94 -4.39 -22.86
N PRO A 524 15.29 -4.30 -22.95
CA PRO A 524 16.15 -5.48 -22.90
C PRO A 524 15.95 -6.29 -21.61
N VAL A 525 16.36 -7.55 -21.62
CA VAL A 525 16.37 -8.38 -20.40
C VAL A 525 17.38 -7.79 -19.41
N PRO A 526 17.01 -7.57 -18.13
CA PRO A 526 17.94 -7.07 -17.11
C PRO A 526 19.02 -8.12 -16.75
N PRO A 527 20.03 -7.75 -15.95
CA PRO A 527 20.99 -8.68 -15.36
C PRO A 527 20.30 -9.85 -14.65
N ALA A 528 21.00 -10.99 -14.54
CA ALA A 528 20.52 -12.11 -13.73
C ALA A 528 20.53 -11.75 -12.24
N SER A 529 19.61 -12.33 -11.48
CA SER A 529 19.55 -12.20 -10.02
C SER A 529 20.86 -12.63 -9.36
N THR A 530 21.30 -11.89 -8.35
CA THR A 530 22.47 -12.20 -7.51
C THR A 530 22.21 -11.86 -6.04
N PRO A 531 22.62 -12.71 -5.08
CA PRO A 531 22.60 -12.39 -3.66
C PRO A 531 23.36 -11.09 -3.31
N PHE A 532 23.05 -10.51 -2.15
CA PHE A 532 23.70 -9.28 -1.69
C PHE A 532 25.23 -9.45 -1.59
N PRO A 533 26.04 -8.42 -1.91
CA PRO A 533 27.50 -8.50 -1.85
C PRO A 533 28.02 -9.01 -0.49
N LYS A 534 28.72 -10.15 -0.49
CA LYS A 534 29.37 -10.74 0.71
C LYS A 534 30.41 -9.82 1.37
N THR A 535 30.89 -8.82 0.64
CA THR A 535 31.67 -7.71 1.19
C THR A 535 30.97 -6.43 0.79
N TYR A 536 30.51 -5.67 1.78
CA TYR A 536 29.83 -4.39 1.60
C TYR A 536 30.49 -3.36 2.51
N LYS A 537 30.62 -2.11 2.03
CA LYS A 537 31.17 -0.98 2.80
C LYS A 537 30.44 0.30 2.40
N ASP A 538 30.10 1.12 3.38
CA ASP A 538 29.69 2.52 3.18
C ASP A 538 30.43 3.39 4.19
N ASP A 539 31.06 4.46 3.72
CA ASP A 539 31.78 5.47 4.50
C ASP A 539 30.99 6.78 4.62
N PHE A 540 29.75 6.77 4.15
CA PHE A 540 28.77 7.85 4.14
C PHE A 540 29.25 9.20 3.60
N ASN A 541 30.39 9.25 2.87
CA ASN A 541 31.09 10.47 2.47
C ASN A 541 30.42 11.25 1.31
N VAL A 542 29.09 11.39 1.37
CA VAL A 542 28.25 11.94 0.31
C VAL A 542 27.82 13.36 0.67
N ARG A 543 28.53 14.36 0.12
CA ARG A 543 28.28 15.79 0.41
C ARG A 543 26.89 16.30 0.01
N ASN A 544 26.34 15.79 -1.09
CA ASN A 544 25.06 16.18 -1.66
C ASN A 544 24.32 14.90 -2.10
N PRO A 545 23.73 14.13 -1.17
CA PRO A 545 23.08 12.87 -1.52
C PRO A 545 21.78 13.13 -2.30
N HIS A 546 21.36 12.17 -3.13
CA HIS A 546 20.14 12.30 -3.95
C HIS A 546 18.84 11.98 -3.19
N PHE A 547 18.98 11.30 -2.05
CA PHE A 547 17.94 10.91 -1.08
C PHE A 547 18.53 11.12 0.32
N THR A 548 17.71 11.23 1.38
CA THR A 548 18.25 11.58 2.71
C THR A 548 18.83 10.40 3.50
N GLU A 549 18.64 9.16 3.08
CA GLU A 549 19.14 7.94 3.72
C GLU A 549 20.22 7.26 2.84
N ALA A 550 21.14 6.51 3.47
CA ALA A 550 22.18 5.73 2.80
C ALA A 550 21.63 4.57 1.94
N PRO A 551 22.33 4.08 0.91
CA PRO A 551 21.85 2.97 0.10
C PRO A 551 21.69 1.66 0.92
N ASP A 552 20.68 0.88 0.55
CA ASP A 552 20.38 -0.49 0.99
C ASP A 552 20.17 -0.74 2.50
N PHE A 553 20.37 0.27 3.35
CA PHE A 553 19.73 0.32 4.68
C PHE A 553 18.21 0.32 4.53
N ALA A 554 17.51 -0.23 5.52
CA ALA A 554 16.06 -0.26 5.58
C ALA A 554 15.62 -0.09 7.03
N ASP A 555 15.26 1.14 7.40
CA ASP A 555 14.83 1.51 8.74
C ASP A 555 13.56 0.74 9.16
N GLN A 556 13.58 0.13 10.34
CA GLN A 556 12.48 -0.70 10.86
C GLN A 556 11.86 -0.16 12.15
N THR A 557 12.53 0.76 12.84
CA THR A 557 11.99 1.61 13.93
C THR A 557 12.95 2.79 14.11
N GLY A 558 12.44 4.03 14.21
CA GLY A 558 13.26 5.24 14.11
C GLY A 558 13.68 5.53 12.66
N VAL A 559 14.37 6.66 12.43
CA VAL A 559 14.76 7.12 11.08
C VAL A 559 16.23 7.51 11.09
N PHE A 560 16.97 7.12 10.05
CA PHE A 560 18.40 7.32 9.91
C PHE A 560 18.69 8.19 8.67
N GLU A 561 19.31 9.37 8.86
CA GLU A 561 19.61 10.31 7.77
C GLU A 561 21.12 10.53 7.59
N TYR A 562 21.56 10.80 6.36
CA TYR A 562 22.87 11.38 6.05
C TYR A 562 23.03 12.70 6.82
N TYR A 563 24.08 12.78 7.61
CA TYR A 563 24.37 13.92 8.48
C TYR A 563 25.76 14.49 8.23
N ILE A 564 25.86 15.82 8.23
CA ILE A 564 27.10 16.56 7.95
C ILE A 564 27.49 17.37 9.19
N ASN A 565 28.48 16.91 9.94
CA ASN A 565 28.96 17.62 11.12
C ASN A 565 29.98 18.71 10.74
N LEU A 566 29.47 19.88 10.34
CA LEU A 566 30.29 21.06 10.01
C LEU A 566 31.14 21.63 11.17
N THR A 567 31.00 21.08 12.38
CA THR A 567 31.82 21.49 13.53
C THR A 567 32.91 20.48 13.89
N ASP A 568 32.92 19.28 13.27
CA ASP A 568 34.04 18.35 13.39
C ASP A 568 35.16 18.73 12.39
N SER A 569 36.40 18.64 12.87
CA SER A 569 37.63 18.80 12.06
C SER A 569 38.43 17.49 11.96
N GLY A 570 37.92 16.40 12.54
CA GLY A 570 38.42 15.04 12.45
C GLY A 570 37.90 14.30 11.21
N PRO A 571 37.85 12.95 11.25
CA PRO A 571 37.44 12.15 10.09
C PRO A 571 35.92 12.12 9.87
N HIS A 572 35.11 12.17 10.93
CA HIS A 572 33.65 11.93 10.91
C HIS A 572 32.83 13.17 10.50
N VAL A 573 33.22 13.82 9.39
CA VAL A 573 32.53 15.02 8.86
C VAL A 573 31.20 14.64 8.19
N PHE A 574 31.11 13.43 7.66
CA PHE A 574 29.92 12.83 7.07
C PHE A 574 29.63 11.52 7.81
N THR A 575 28.36 11.25 8.13
CA THR A 575 27.93 10.11 8.96
C THR A 575 26.49 9.72 8.61
N LEU A 576 26.05 8.53 9.00
CA LEU A 576 24.63 8.19 9.09
C LEU A 576 24.15 8.44 10.53
N ARG A 577 22.99 9.08 10.74
CA ARG A 577 22.53 9.53 12.07
C ARG A 577 21.08 9.19 12.33
N GLN A 578 20.79 8.59 13.49
CA GLN A 578 19.41 8.40 13.95
C GLN A 578 18.83 9.75 14.42
N VAL A 579 17.70 10.19 13.87
CA VAL A 579 17.16 11.55 14.08
C VAL A 579 15.91 11.61 14.97
N VAL A 580 15.17 10.52 15.16
CA VAL A 580 13.89 10.52 15.90
C VAL A 580 14.16 10.52 17.41
N THR A 581 13.69 11.55 18.12
CA THR A 581 13.97 11.79 19.56
C THR A 581 12.82 11.43 20.50
N GLN A 582 11.75 10.84 19.99
CA GLN A 582 10.54 10.47 20.73
C GLN A 582 9.78 9.37 19.97
N ARG A 583 9.07 8.49 20.67
CA ARG A 583 8.20 7.50 20.01
C ARG A 583 7.11 8.23 19.19
N PRO A 584 6.88 7.86 17.91
CA PRO A 584 5.77 8.38 17.10
C PRO A 584 4.37 8.02 17.63
N VAL A 585 3.34 8.60 16.99
CA VAL A 585 1.99 8.03 16.96
C VAL A 585 2.03 6.83 16.01
N THR A 586 2.30 5.64 16.55
CA THR A 586 2.66 4.45 15.77
C THR A 586 1.47 3.81 15.07
N TRP A 587 1.71 3.33 13.84
CA TRP A 587 0.78 2.43 13.16
C TRP A 587 0.95 1.00 13.65
N ALA A 588 2.16 0.44 13.50
CA ALA A 588 2.51 -0.89 13.94
C ALA A 588 2.94 -0.93 15.42
N SER A 589 3.55 -2.04 15.81
CA SER A 589 4.16 -2.27 17.12
C SER A 589 5.68 -2.08 17.07
N ASP A 590 6.12 -0.91 16.59
CA ASP A 590 7.51 -0.41 16.62
C ASP A 590 8.27 -0.84 17.88
N ALA A 591 9.53 -1.23 17.74
CA ALA A 591 10.39 -1.62 18.88
C ALA A 591 10.56 -0.46 19.89
N ASP A 592 11.04 -0.76 21.10
CA ASP A 592 11.40 0.29 22.09
C ASP A 592 12.80 0.89 21.83
N GLN A 593 13.50 0.31 20.87
CA GLN A 593 14.84 0.59 20.35
C GLN A 593 14.67 1.04 18.90
N THR A 594 15.59 1.85 18.37
CA THR A 594 15.66 2.07 16.92
C THR A 594 16.49 0.97 16.26
N ILE A 595 16.22 0.67 15.00
CA ILE A 595 17.00 -0.30 14.23
C ILE A 595 16.83 -0.08 12.72
N SER A 596 17.95 -0.13 11.99
CA SER A 596 18.00 -0.22 10.53
C SER A 596 18.72 -1.50 10.12
N ILE A 597 18.12 -2.27 9.21
CA ILE A 597 18.65 -3.57 8.74
C ILE A 597 19.28 -3.43 7.35
N ILE A 598 20.24 -4.31 7.03
CA ILE A 598 20.90 -4.34 5.72
C ILE A 598 21.48 -5.73 5.39
N GLY A 599 21.42 -6.10 4.11
CA GLY A 599 22.15 -7.22 3.52
C GLY A 599 21.30 -8.45 3.18
N ASP A 600 21.89 -9.65 3.27
CA ASP A 600 21.23 -10.92 2.94
C ASP A 600 20.70 -11.63 4.19
N HIS A 601 19.39 -11.94 4.23
CA HIS A 601 18.79 -12.69 5.34
C HIS A 601 19.36 -14.10 5.51
N SER A 602 19.94 -14.70 4.46
CA SER A 602 20.50 -16.04 4.49
C SER A 602 21.88 -16.14 5.17
N TRP A 603 22.56 -15.01 5.42
CA TRP A 603 23.90 -14.98 5.99
C TRP A 603 23.98 -15.62 7.39
N ARG A 604 24.99 -16.48 7.58
CA ARG A 604 25.20 -17.26 8.82
C ARG A 604 26.46 -16.85 9.55
N ASN A 605 27.59 -16.86 8.86
CA ASN A 605 28.87 -16.40 9.39
C ASN A 605 29.14 -15.04 8.76
N LEU A 606 29.28 -14.03 9.61
CA LEU A 606 29.53 -12.66 9.20
C LEU A 606 30.28 -11.88 10.28
N THR A 607 31.04 -10.89 9.83
CA THR A 607 31.58 -9.83 10.67
C THR A 607 30.95 -8.51 10.26
N VAL A 608 30.45 -7.76 11.24
CA VAL A 608 29.96 -6.40 11.08
C VAL A 608 30.92 -5.48 11.84
N THR A 609 31.34 -4.38 11.24
CA THR A 609 32.12 -3.32 11.89
C THR A 609 31.48 -1.97 11.59
N CYS A 610 31.47 -1.09 12.59
CA CYS A 610 31.00 0.29 12.45
C CYS A 610 31.71 1.17 13.48
N ASP A 611 32.09 2.38 13.10
CA ASP A 611 32.38 3.45 14.04
C ASP A 611 31.06 4.02 14.57
N VAL A 612 31.00 4.35 15.86
CA VAL A 612 29.77 4.72 16.57
C VAL A 612 29.98 5.87 17.55
N TYR A 613 28.96 6.72 17.70
CA TYR A 613 28.99 7.92 18.54
C TYR A 613 27.67 8.12 19.30
N ILE A 614 27.72 8.02 20.63
CA ILE A 614 26.57 8.26 21.51
C ILE A 614 26.47 9.76 21.83
N GLU A 615 25.35 10.41 21.50
CA GLU A 615 25.14 11.83 21.86
C GLU A 615 24.53 11.98 23.27
N MET A 616 23.62 11.08 23.67
CA MET A 616 22.92 11.22 24.95
C MET A 616 23.81 10.86 26.14
N GLY A 617 24.17 11.87 26.93
CA GLY A 617 25.01 11.72 28.12
C GLY A 617 24.43 10.81 29.21
N LYS A 618 25.27 9.94 29.76
CA LYS A 618 25.01 8.99 30.87
C LYS A 618 24.01 7.86 30.62
N THR A 619 22.92 8.10 29.90
CA THR A 619 21.82 7.12 29.74
C THR A 619 21.71 6.53 28.34
N GLY A 620 22.39 7.11 27.35
CA GLY A 620 22.27 6.66 25.97
C GLY A 620 23.03 5.39 25.67
N GLY A 621 22.54 4.66 24.67
CA GLY A 621 23.15 3.42 24.21
C GLY A 621 22.90 3.16 22.73
N LEU A 622 23.79 2.40 22.12
CA LEU A 622 23.66 1.98 20.73
C LEU A 622 24.24 0.59 20.53
N PHE A 623 23.99 0.00 19.36
CA PHE A 623 24.46 -1.33 19.01
C PHE A 623 24.81 -1.47 17.53
N ILE A 624 25.66 -2.46 17.27
CA ILE A 624 25.70 -3.18 16.00
C ILE A 624 25.13 -4.59 16.21
N ALA A 625 24.46 -5.14 15.21
CA ALA A 625 23.86 -6.47 15.28
C ALA A 625 24.05 -7.28 14.01
N ALA A 626 23.94 -8.59 14.15
CA ALA A 626 24.06 -9.56 13.07
C ALA A 626 23.14 -10.77 13.31
N ARG A 627 22.71 -11.43 12.22
CA ARG A 627 21.63 -12.42 12.20
C ARG A 627 20.29 -11.87 12.69
N VAL A 628 19.95 -10.63 12.36
CA VAL A 628 18.62 -10.08 12.69
C VAL A 628 17.55 -10.86 11.90
N ASP A 629 16.68 -11.61 12.60
CA ASP A 629 15.80 -12.60 11.97
C ASP A 629 14.47 -12.03 11.45
N LYS A 630 14.09 -10.82 11.88
CA LYS A 630 12.80 -10.18 11.60
C LYS A 630 12.92 -8.65 11.51
N GLY A 631 12.11 -8.07 10.62
CA GLY A 631 11.78 -6.65 10.58
C GLY A 631 10.26 -6.46 10.51
N GLY A 632 9.83 -5.40 9.83
CA GLY A 632 8.44 -5.03 9.59
C GLY A 632 7.62 -4.88 10.86
N GLU A 633 6.32 -5.19 10.78
CA GLU A 633 5.41 -5.31 11.94
C GLU A 633 5.96 -6.21 13.08
N SER A 634 6.89 -7.13 12.76
CA SER A 634 7.50 -8.06 13.71
C SER A 634 8.79 -7.55 14.38
N VAL A 635 9.29 -6.35 14.06
CA VAL A 635 10.58 -5.80 14.52
C VAL A 635 10.78 -5.86 16.05
N ARG A 636 9.73 -5.58 16.84
CA ARG A 636 9.75 -5.68 18.32
C ARG A 636 10.08 -7.08 18.85
N ASN A 637 9.93 -8.11 18.02
CA ASN A 637 10.21 -9.51 18.34
C ASN A 637 11.50 -10.03 17.67
N ALA A 638 12.32 -9.14 17.11
CA ALA A 638 13.55 -9.49 16.40
C ALA A 638 14.59 -10.14 17.32
N LYS A 639 15.18 -11.22 16.84
CA LYS A 639 16.29 -11.95 17.45
C LYS A 639 17.51 -11.88 16.56
N GLY A 640 18.67 -12.16 17.13
CA GLY A 640 19.97 -12.02 16.48
C GLY A 640 21.06 -12.04 17.53
N VAL A 641 22.21 -11.43 17.23
CA VAL A 641 23.21 -11.06 18.23
C VAL A 641 23.36 -9.55 18.19
N PHE A 642 22.96 -8.88 19.26
CA PHE A 642 23.03 -7.44 19.40
C PHE A 642 24.16 -7.10 20.36
N TYR A 643 25.15 -6.33 19.92
CA TYR A 643 26.31 -5.90 20.72
C TYR A 643 26.15 -4.43 21.07
N TRP A 644 25.74 -4.19 22.32
CA TRP A 644 25.40 -2.88 22.86
C TRP A 644 26.58 -2.26 23.59
N VAL A 645 26.75 -0.95 23.46
CA VAL A 645 27.61 -0.13 24.33
C VAL A 645 26.86 1.10 24.83
N TYR A 646 27.18 1.52 26.06
CA TYR A 646 26.42 2.53 26.79
C TYR A 646 27.31 3.70 27.24
N ALA A 647 26.69 4.87 27.44
CA ALA A 647 27.35 6.09 27.87
C ALA A 647 27.83 6.09 29.34
N ASP A 648 27.50 5.05 30.11
CA ASP A 648 27.94 4.83 31.50
C ASP A 648 29.24 4.02 31.63
N GLY A 649 29.78 3.50 30.52
CA GLY A 649 30.97 2.66 30.48
C GLY A 649 30.69 1.16 30.56
N THR A 650 29.45 0.72 30.32
CA THR A 650 29.08 -0.71 30.22
C THR A 650 28.86 -1.18 28.78
N TYR A 651 28.89 -2.51 28.58
CA TYR A 651 28.41 -3.18 27.37
C TYR A 651 27.43 -4.31 27.72
N LYS A 652 26.61 -4.71 26.74
CA LYS A 652 25.83 -5.96 26.76
C LYS A 652 25.90 -6.66 25.42
N VAL A 653 25.64 -7.95 25.43
CA VAL A 653 25.42 -8.79 24.26
C VAL A 653 24.11 -9.51 24.48
N THR A 654 23.13 -9.35 23.59
CA THR A 654 21.80 -9.94 23.77
C THR A 654 21.37 -10.75 22.55
N ASN A 655 20.47 -11.71 22.78
CA ASN A 655 19.94 -12.60 21.74
C ASN A 655 18.59 -12.09 21.15
N ASP A 656 18.11 -10.95 21.64
CA ASP A 656 16.88 -10.26 21.23
C ASP A 656 17.03 -8.74 21.40
N ILE A 657 16.29 -7.98 20.58
CA ILE A 657 16.37 -6.51 20.53
C ILE A 657 15.90 -5.85 21.84
N GLY A 658 14.91 -6.45 22.53
CA GLY A 658 14.40 -5.98 23.81
C GLY A 658 15.34 -6.25 25.01
N GLY A 659 16.49 -6.87 24.77
CA GLY A 659 17.54 -7.11 25.76
C GLY A 659 17.20 -8.10 26.87
N GLN A 660 16.20 -8.98 26.66
CA GLN A 660 15.72 -9.92 27.67
C GLN A 660 16.71 -11.09 27.88
N THR A 661 17.32 -11.56 26.80
CA THR A 661 18.25 -12.71 26.79
C THR A 661 19.70 -12.21 26.73
N VAL A 662 20.31 -11.93 27.87
CA VAL A 662 21.73 -11.53 27.95
C VAL A 662 22.64 -12.75 27.73
N LEU A 663 23.57 -12.63 26.77
CA LEU A 663 24.60 -13.62 26.45
C LEU A 663 25.95 -13.29 27.10
N ALA A 664 26.24 -12.00 27.29
CA ALA A 664 27.38 -11.47 28.04
C ALA A 664 27.12 -9.99 28.41
N ASP A 665 27.73 -9.51 29.49
CA ASP A 665 27.72 -8.10 29.90
C ASP A 665 29.02 -7.75 30.65
N GLY A 666 29.29 -6.47 30.84
CA GLY A 666 30.48 -6.02 31.57
C GLY A 666 30.81 -4.54 31.38
N LEU A 667 32.07 -4.19 31.69
CA LEU A 667 32.61 -2.84 31.50
C LEU A 667 33.29 -2.70 30.14
N SER A 668 32.96 -1.65 29.40
CA SER A 668 33.57 -1.23 28.13
C SER A 668 34.48 -0.02 28.29
N GLY A 669 34.14 0.90 29.20
CA GLY A 669 34.75 2.23 29.28
C GLY A 669 34.27 3.23 28.21
N THR A 670 33.25 2.88 27.42
CA THR A 670 32.62 3.78 26.44
C THR A 670 31.93 4.97 27.12
N ARG A 671 31.79 6.09 26.40
CA ARG A 671 31.14 7.30 26.92
C ARG A 671 30.51 8.12 25.80
N ALA A 672 29.50 8.90 26.14
CA ALA A 672 28.93 9.88 25.20
C ALA A 672 29.97 10.94 24.79
N GLY A 673 29.83 11.47 23.58
CA GLY A 673 30.73 12.49 23.02
C GLY A 673 32.10 11.97 22.58
N VAL A 674 32.24 10.65 22.34
CA VAL A 674 33.46 10.01 21.82
C VAL A 674 33.10 8.95 20.79
N TRP A 675 33.86 8.93 19.69
CA TRP A 675 33.81 7.89 18.67
C TRP A 675 34.54 6.63 19.12
N HIS A 676 33.93 5.48 18.87
CA HIS A 676 34.49 4.15 19.13
C HIS A 676 34.27 3.23 17.93
N THR A 677 35.18 2.29 17.68
CA THR A 677 34.99 1.26 16.63
C THR A 677 34.46 -0.02 17.25
N LEU A 678 33.26 -0.46 16.87
CA LEU A 678 32.71 -1.77 17.25
C LEU A 678 32.93 -2.78 16.12
N THR A 679 33.38 -3.98 16.47
CA THR A 679 33.36 -5.15 15.57
C THR A 679 32.64 -6.31 16.25
N LEU A 680 31.68 -6.91 15.56
CA LEU A 680 30.94 -8.11 15.95
C LEU A 680 31.21 -9.22 14.91
N THR A 681 31.85 -10.31 15.32
CA THR A 681 32.04 -11.50 14.48
C THR A 681 31.20 -12.65 15.02
N ILE A 682 30.45 -13.32 14.13
CA ILE A 682 29.75 -14.58 14.41
C ILE A 682 30.28 -15.67 13.48
N LYS A 683 30.71 -16.81 14.04
CA LYS A 683 31.10 -18.01 13.29
C LYS A 683 30.49 -19.26 13.95
N GLY A 684 29.63 -19.97 13.22
CA GLY A 684 28.93 -21.16 13.71
C GLY A 684 27.94 -20.83 14.82
N GLN A 685 28.24 -21.27 16.06
CA GLN A 685 27.45 -20.99 17.26
C GLN A 685 28.14 -20.01 18.23
N TYR A 686 29.27 -19.41 17.83
CA TYR A 686 30.05 -18.52 18.69
C TYR A 686 30.09 -17.10 18.14
N ALA A 687 29.87 -16.12 19.01
CA ALA A 687 30.10 -14.71 18.74
C ALA A 687 31.27 -14.16 19.57
N SER A 688 31.91 -13.11 19.06
CA SER A 688 32.93 -12.32 19.76
C SER A 688 32.86 -10.85 19.35
N GLY A 689 33.11 -9.95 20.29
CA GLY A 689 33.10 -8.51 20.08
C GLY A 689 34.44 -7.84 20.40
N MET A 690 34.75 -6.81 19.63
CA MET A 690 35.91 -5.94 19.83
C MET A 690 35.45 -4.49 20.01
N LEU A 691 36.28 -3.71 20.70
CA LEU A 691 36.14 -2.27 20.91
C LEU A 691 37.49 -1.63 20.59
N ASP A 692 37.49 -0.64 19.69
CA ASP A 692 38.68 0.13 19.29
C ASP A 692 39.85 -0.76 18.82
N GLY A 693 39.54 -1.87 18.14
CA GLY A 693 40.51 -2.87 17.67
C GLY A 693 40.97 -3.89 18.72
N TYR A 694 40.52 -3.80 19.97
CA TYR A 694 40.87 -4.72 21.05
C TYR A 694 39.70 -5.65 21.41
N PRO A 695 39.92 -6.96 21.68
CA PRO A 695 38.84 -7.86 22.06
C PRO A 695 38.24 -7.54 23.43
N LEU A 696 36.94 -7.25 23.47
CA LEU A 696 36.20 -6.95 24.69
C LEU A 696 35.57 -8.21 25.30
N TRP A 697 34.97 -9.07 24.46
CA TRP A 697 34.33 -10.32 24.88
C TRP A 697 34.42 -11.40 23.79
N LYS A 698 34.40 -12.68 24.17
CA LYS A 698 34.57 -13.82 23.26
C LYS A 698 33.72 -15.02 23.66
N ASN A 699 33.43 -15.88 22.67
CA ASN A 699 32.79 -17.19 22.83
C ASN A 699 31.38 -17.15 23.45
N ALA A 700 30.63 -16.07 23.24
CA ALA A 700 29.21 -16.04 23.59
C ALA A 700 28.47 -17.07 22.72
N VAL A 701 27.64 -17.92 23.34
CA VAL A 701 26.99 -19.05 22.66
C VAL A 701 25.62 -18.63 22.09
N VAL A 702 25.47 -18.77 20.78
CA VAL A 702 24.31 -18.33 20.00
C VAL A 702 23.59 -19.57 19.46
N LEU A 703 22.51 -19.98 20.14
CA LEU A 703 21.74 -21.17 19.78
C LEU A 703 20.74 -20.92 18.63
N GLY A 704 20.35 -19.66 18.43
CA GLY A 704 19.51 -19.20 17.32
C GLY A 704 19.19 -17.71 17.47
N PRO A 705 18.91 -16.96 16.40
CA PRO A 705 18.72 -17.43 15.02
C PRO A 705 20.03 -17.90 14.36
N GLN A 706 19.86 -18.68 13.30
CA GLN A 706 20.96 -19.31 12.55
C GLN A 706 21.41 -18.46 11.34
N ASN A 707 20.55 -17.54 10.90
CA ASN A 707 20.78 -16.58 9.82
C ASN A 707 19.96 -15.31 10.06
N GLY A 708 20.28 -14.24 9.33
CA GLY A 708 19.55 -12.98 9.31
C GLY A 708 20.44 -11.80 8.90
N TRP A 709 19.86 -10.61 8.76
CA TRP A 709 20.55 -9.39 8.32
C TRP A 709 21.65 -8.92 9.28
N ALA A 710 22.50 -7.99 8.80
CA ALA A 710 23.23 -7.07 9.66
C ALA A 710 22.33 -5.88 10.05
N ALA A 711 22.66 -5.18 11.13
CA ALA A 711 21.91 -3.99 11.54
C ALA A 711 22.71 -3.03 12.44
N ILE A 712 22.21 -1.81 12.55
CA ILE A 712 22.65 -0.76 13.48
C ILE A 712 21.43 -0.20 14.24
N GLY A 713 21.63 0.42 15.40
CA GLY A 713 20.52 1.10 16.10
C GLY A 713 20.83 1.64 17.49
N THR A 714 19.83 2.24 18.13
CA THR A 714 19.93 2.93 19.43
C THR A 714 19.02 2.31 20.49
N GLN A 715 19.38 2.47 21.77
CA GLN A 715 18.67 1.87 22.92
C GLN A 715 17.23 2.37 23.03
N THR A 716 16.98 3.62 22.67
CA THR A 716 15.64 4.21 22.53
C THR A 716 15.61 5.24 21.39
N PHE A 717 14.52 6.01 21.24
CA PHE A 717 14.43 7.12 20.30
C PHE A 717 15.35 8.28 20.74
N GLU A 718 16.63 8.17 20.39
CA GLU A 718 17.70 9.08 20.79
C GLU A 718 18.73 9.30 19.68
N LEU A 719 19.46 10.43 19.76
CA LEU A 719 20.41 10.83 18.73
C LEU A 719 21.73 10.07 18.87
N ALA A 720 22.19 9.47 17.78
CA ALA A 720 23.50 8.81 17.66
C ALA A 720 23.94 8.78 16.19
N GLN A 721 25.27 8.79 15.99
CA GLN A 721 25.90 8.76 14.66
C GLN A 721 26.68 7.44 14.47
N PHE A 722 26.76 7.02 13.21
CA PHE A 722 27.38 5.81 12.72
C PHE A 722 28.26 6.15 11.51
N ASP A 723 29.44 5.54 11.40
CA ASP A 723 30.40 5.79 10.31
C ASP A 723 31.21 4.53 9.95
N ASN A 724 31.86 4.52 8.78
CA ASN A 724 32.75 3.48 8.27
C ASN A 724 32.17 2.05 8.40
N PHE A 725 30.92 1.88 7.98
CA PHE A 725 30.18 0.63 8.10
C PHE A 725 30.74 -0.44 7.14
N VAL A 726 30.99 -1.65 7.65
CA VAL A 726 31.59 -2.77 6.91
C VAL A 726 30.91 -4.08 7.27
N ILE A 727 30.58 -4.89 6.24
CA ILE A 727 30.16 -6.28 6.38
C ILE A 727 31.12 -7.20 5.61
N GLU A 728 31.51 -8.32 6.24
CA GLU A 728 32.24 -9.43 5.63
C GLU A 728 31.57 -10.76 5.98
N ALA A 729 30.88 -11.38 5.02
CA ALA A 729 30.13 -12.65 5.16
C ALA A 729 30.78 -13.81 4.37
N GLU A 730 30.61 -15.05 4.85
CA GLU A 730 31.25 -16.27 4.29
C GLU A 730 30.45 -16.96 3.18
#